data_AF-A0A2E7MC36-F1
#
_entry.id   AF-A0A2E7MC36-F1
#
_cell.length_a   1.000
_cell.length_b   1.000
_cell.length_c   1.000
_cell.angle_alpha   90.00
_cell.angle_beta   90.00
_cell.angle_gamma   90.00
#
_symmetry.space_group_name_H-M   'P 1'
#
loop_
_entity.id
_entity.type
_entity.pdbx_description
1 polymer ?
#
loop_
_entity_poly.entity_id
_entity_poly.type
_entity_poly.pdbx_seq_one_letter_code
_entity_poly.pdbx_strand_id
1 'polypeptide(L)'
;MRKLSASVCGALLLLASPAWADHCDPTYSVDVGPSMDPPNGSYQLLDGDCSGPSDCEDYFDITLNAGDTAHFTFCGNGGNATWRTGLSVWGEPYTSEPNLGCGLNTCGNQSDLTFVAPSTDTYRVRLGGINGVGGAYTLAYSAPVGSTIVGAGSCIDSDLDGYLPTICGGDDCDDLDSSIYPGAPELCDGVDSACDGDGGGVAETPPTNAGANGTNRYRGMIWLADEAVSVGHMEMELDVPVGESVTWLLMESTTLGGTYTPVATTTTTSTAAGLSFRSSGPFNVSLVPGSHYAAVAHWTADVAYRWSMSSLPISSDFATAVRGVIGSGTAPPSAGTVPTSVNVYGVRLVAIGEQDVDLDGSPSCADCDDQDPLVSPGATEACDGADQDCDGEVDEGFDLDGDGFTVCGLDGTSGTVDDDCDDEDPQSYPGAPESCDGVDSACDGDGGLVVEAPPVTTTPSFGTNRHRGNVWLMSQDTSLHALQMELGVPSGETITWMVFESSSESTGYSLVASNTTTSSASGLTARQSGPLGVSLSAGMYYAMVAHWTASVGYGWVTSVLPAVTTVGTIVKGVMGAGATAPTGPAMATVSNSYAMSLVVASEVDDDLDSWLACEECDDTDGTINPDAVEVCDDGIDQDCSGADLVCGDDDDVADDDDVADDDDVADDDDDDDVADDDDSADVVEGCWLLDFEADGGGFADDEVPSNWEWGVPTSGPGVAYSGANVWATILGGDFLSGVGSPLESDLDLPAITLPAAPVTLSFAYWSDNANGSWDYTSVQLDPGTGFVDVDSNLNDASSWTVQAYDLSLWAGETVTLRFHHYSTTVVPHLGTYLDDVRISSPSCDDLGDDDDDVTGDDDDTAAGD
;
A
#
# COMPACT_ATOMS: atom_id res chain seq x y z
N MET A 1 27.07 -57.54 38.29
CA MET A 1 28.51 -57.69 38.63
C MET A 1 29.38 -57.65 37.37
N ARG A 2 29.61 -56.44 36.82
CA ARG A 2 30.76 -56.15 35.96
C ARG A 2 31.57 -55.08 36.68
N LYS A 3 32.83 -55.40 36.95
CA LYS A 3 33.78 -54.58 37.70
C LYS A 3 34.28 -53.46 36.81
N LEU A 4 34.23 -52.25 37.36
CA LEU A 4 35.17 -51.13 37.21
C LEU A 4 36.54 -51.51 36.62
N SER A 5 36.91 -50.82 35.54
CA SER A 5 38.28 -50.35 35.33
C SER A 5 38.20 -48.87 34.95
N ALA A 6 38.08 -48.03 35.97
CA ALA A 6 38.58 -46.67 35.92
C ALA A 6 40.07 -46.74 35.53
N SER A 7 40.48 -46.05 34.46
CA SER A 7 41.88 -45.67 34.31
C SER A 7 42.09 -44.49 35.24
N VAL A 8 42.46 -44.84 36.46
CA VAL A 8 42.79 -43.96 37.57
C VAL A 8 44.00 -43.10 37.18
N CYS A 9 43.82 -41.78 37.08
CA CYS A 9 44.92 -40.84 37.27
C CYS A 9 45.16 -40.76 38.79
N GLY A 10 45.96 -41.70 39.30
CA GLY A 10 46.22 -41.90 40.72
C GLY A 10 47.61 -41.43 41.10
N ALA A 11 47.63 -40.62 42.16
CA ALA A 11 48.79 -40.21 42.95
C ALA A 11 50.01 -41.14 42.90
N LEU A 12 51.12 -40.63 42.36
CA LEU A 12 52.46 -41.15 42.60
C LEU A 12 53.34 -40.03 43.19
N LEU A 13 53.50 -40.06 44.51
CA LEU A 13 54.36 -39.15 45.28
C LEU A 13 55.82 -39.63 45.21
N LEU A 14 56.73 -38.85 44.58
CA LEU A 14 58.16 -38.63 44.94
C LEU A 14 59.02 -38.19 43.73
N LEU A 15 59.21 -36.88 43.57
CA LEU A 15 60.47 -36.15 43.76
C LEU A 15 60.34 -34.78 43.11
N ALA A 16 60.57 -33.73 43.90
CA ALA A 16 60.57 -32.35 43.46
C ALA A 16 61.46 -32.17 42.21
N SER A 17 60.84 -31.71 41.13
CA SER A 17 61.48 -30.93 40.07
C SER A 17 60.58 -29.71 39.79
N PRO A 18 61.16 -28.56 39.48
CA PRO A 18 60.58 -27.27 39.84
C PRO A 18 59.39 -26.94 38.93
N ALA A 19 58.37 -26.36 39.55
CA ALA A 19 57.35 -25.48 38.98
C ALA A 19 57.19 -25.53 37.45
N TRP A 20 56.13 -26.17 36.98
CA TRP A 20 55.40 -25.60 35.85
C TRP A 20 54.57 -24.47 36.45
N ALA A 21 55.24 -23.34 36.63
CA ALA A 21 54.61 -22.07 36.92
C ALA A 21 53.69 -21.72 35.75
N ASP A 22 52.48 -21.29 36.08
CA ASP A 22 51.65 -20.33 35.34
C ASP A 22 51.86 -20.28 33.82
N HIS A 23 50.94 -20.89 33.06
CA HIS A 23 50.72 -20.57 31.65
C HIS A 23 49.25 -20.27 31.36
N CYS A 24 48.55 -19.64 32.30
CA CYS A 24 47.56 -18.64 31.92
C CYS A 24 48.30 -17.31 31.88
N ASP A 25 49.09 -17.09 30.83
CA ASP A 25 49.45 -15.73 30.47
C ASP A 25 48.23 -15.14 29.75
N PRO A 26 47.52 -14.16 30.34
CA PRO A 26 46.35 -13.53 29.71
C PRO A 26 46.67 -12.79 28.41
N THR A 27 47.93 -12.76 27.97
CA THR A 27 48.32 -12.23 26.65
C THR A 27 48.24 -13.25 25.49
N TYR A 28 47.94 -14.53 25.72
CA TYR A 28 47.93 -15.56 24.66
C TYR A 28 46.72 -16.52 24.66
N SER A 29 45.65 -16.21 25.39
CA SER A 29 44.41 -16.98 25.40
C SER A 29 43.26 -16.19 24.79
N VAL A 30 42.66 -16.68 23.71
CA VAL A 30 41.47 -16.07 23.09
C VAL A 30 40.21 -16.74 23.66
N ASP A 31 39.26 -15.92 24.09
CA ASP A 31 37.92 -16.39 24.39
C ASP A 31 37.17 -16.58 23.07
N VAL A 32 36.89 -17.83 22.71
CA VAL A 32 36.16 -18.19 21.48
C VAL A 32 34.67 -18.37 21.74
N GLY A 33 34.23 -18.22 22.99
CA GLY A 33 32.81 -18.21 23.35
C GLY A 33 31.98 -17.33 22.42
N PRO A 34 32.38 -16.07 22.15
CA PRO A 34 31.66 -15.15 21.27
C PRO A 34 31.40 -15.61 19.83
N SER A 35 32.21 -16.52 19.32
CA SER A 35 32.07 -17.05 17.96
C SER A 35 31.32 -18.38 17.89
N MET A 36 30.69 -18.82 18.99
CA MET A 36 29.99 -20.12 19.07
C MET A 36 28.48 -19.95 19.10
N ASP A 37 27.78 -20.76 18.31
CA ASP A 37 26.31 -20.88 18.39
C ASP A 37 25.85 -21.53 19.72
N PRO A 38 24.68 -21.15 20.25
CA PRO A 38 24.06 -21.81 21.40
C PRO A 38 23.82 -23.32 21.18
N PRO A 39 24.11 -24.19 22.17
CA PRO A 39 23.89 -25.64 22.04
C PRO A 39 22.44 -26.05 21.75
N ASN A 40 22.22 -26.69 20.60
CA ASN A 40 20.89 -27.14 20.15
C ASN A 40 20.64 -28.66 20.30
N GLY A 41 21.48 -29.37 21.07
CA GLY A 41 21.39 -30.82 21.24
C GLY A 41 21.98 -31.66 20.09
N SER A 42 22.34 -31.03 18.96
CA SER A 42 23.09 -31.65 17.86
C SER A 42 24.57 -31.23 17.90
N TYR A 43 25.37 -31.68 16.93
CA TYR A 43 26.75 -31.21 16.77
C TYR A 43 26.77 -29.91 15.98
N GLN A 44 27.46 -28.90 16.52
CA GLN A 44 27.73 -27.59 15.91
C GLN A 44 29.24 -27.42 15.71
N LEU A 45 29.63 -26.55 14.77
CA LEU A 45 31.03 -26.36 14.36
C LEU A 45 31.50 -24.96 14.71
N LEU A 46 32.75 -24.86 15.20
CA LEU A 46 33.46 -23.60 15.43
C LEU A 46 34.79 -23.67 14.68
N ASP A 47 35.03 -22.72 13.79
CA ASP A 47 36.34 -22.53 13.17
C ASP A 47 37.17 -21.52 13.98
N GLY A 48 38.45 -21.80 14.14
CA GLY A 48 39.40 -20.92 14.84
C GLY A 48 40.82 -21.09 14.34
N ASP A 49 41.70 -20.15 14.69
CA ASP A 49 43.12 -20.24 14.35
C ASP A 49 44.03 -19.93 15.53
N CYS A 50 44.83 -20.93 15.89
CA CYS A 50 45.76 -20.90 17.00
C CYS A 50 47.23 -20.69 16.54
N SER A 51 47.48 -19.87 15.52
CA SER A 51 48.79 -19.68 14.88
C SER A 51 49.69 -18.62 15.57
N GLY A 52 50.23 -18.94 16.76
CA GLY A 52 51.06 -18.01 17.57
C GLY A 52 52.46 -18.52 18.03
N PRO A 53 53.35 -17.65 18.55
CA PRO A 53 54.78 -17.97 18.80
C PRO A 53 55.11 -18.81 20.07
N SER A 54 54.13 -19.11 20.94
CA SER A 54 54.32 -19.93 22.14
C SER A 54 52.96 -20.42 22.66
N ASP A 55 52.85 -21.73 22.92
CA ASP A 55 51.75 -22.46 23.57
C ASP A 55 50.32 -21.89 23.39
N CYS A 56 49.59 -22.40 22.39
CA CYS A 56 48.18 -22.08 22.10
C CYS A 56 47.24 -22.54 23.24
N GLU A 57 46.42 -21.62 23.77
CA GLU A 57 45.35 -21.88 24.75
C GLU A 57 44.10 -21.01 24.48
N ASP A 58 43.24 -21.40 23.53
CA ASP A 58 41.90 -20.81 23.40
C ASP A 58 40.96 -21.43 24.45
N TYR A 59 39.89 -20.72 24.82
CA TYR A 59 38.91 -21.23 25.76
C TYR A 59 37.51 -20.67 25.50
N PHE A 60 36.50 -21.34 26.06
CA PHE A 60 35.16 -20.79 26.24
C PHE A 60 34.56 -21.34 27.54
N ASP A 61 33.57 -20.64 28.08
CA ASP A 61 32.87 -21.04 29.29
C ASP A 61 31.44 -21.54 28.92
N ILE A 62 31.02 -22.67 29.49
CA ILE A 62 29.69 -23.26 29.24
C ILE A 62 28.98 -23.59 30.56
N THR A 63 27.74 -23.16 30.70
CA THR A 63 26.86 -23.48 31.83
C THR A 63 26.06 -24.75 31.53
N LEU A 64 26.20 -25.76 32.41
CA LEU A 64 25.56 -27.07 32.27
C LEU A 64 24.84 -27.44 33.58
N ASN A 65 23.70 -28.12 33.49
CA ASN A 65 23.00 -28.64 34.67
C ASN A 65 23.60 -29.95 35.18
N ALA A 66 23.40 -30.26 36.47
CA ALA A 66 23.85 -31.51 37.05
C ALA A 66 23.31 -32.74 36.29
N GLY A 67 24.21 -33.53 35.70
CA GLY A 67 23.89 -34.71 34.90
C GLY A 67 23.85 -34.48 33.38
N ASP A 68 23.94 -33.24 32.90
CA ASP A 68 24.04 -32.93 31.48
C ASP A 68 25.31 -33.51 30.88
N THR A 69 25.23 -33.98 29.64
CA THR A 69 26.36 -34.58 28.92
C THR A 69 26.73 -33.71 27.73
N ALA A 70 27.93 -33.11 27.77
CA ALA A 70 28.50 -32.34 26.67
C ALA A 70 29.61 -33.12 25.96
N HIS A 71 29.82 -32.85 24.68
CA HIS A 71 30.76 -33.54 23.81
C HIS A 71 31.56 -32.55 22.98
N PHE A 72 32.88 -32.72 22.91
CA PHE A 72 33.78 -31.82 22.18
C PHE A 72 34.79 -32.65 21.39
N THR A 73 34.99 -32.38 20.09
CA THR A 73 35.88 -33.20 19.26
C THR A 73 36.51 -32.44 18.09
N PHE A 74 37.79 -32.74 17.81
CA PHE A 74 38.54 -32.21 16.66
C PHE A 74 38.67 -33.23 15.51
N CYS A 75 38.04 -34.40 15.62
CA CYS A 75 38.31 -35.54 14.75
C CYS A 75 37.05 -36.26 14.24
N GLY A 76 35.86 -35.74 14.55
CA GLY A 76 34.58 -36.36 14.25
C GLY A 76 33.48 -35.30 14.13
N ASN A 77 32.34 -35.67 13.52
CA ASN A 77 31.17 -34.81 13.36
C ASN A 77 31.45 -33.43 12.73
N GLY A 78 32.45 -33.35 11.83
CA GLY A 78 32.87 -32.13 11.14
C GLY A 78 34.10 -31.45 11.74
N GLY A 79 34.52 -31.79 12.96
CA GLY A 79 35.74 -31.26 13.57
C GLY A 79 37.02 -31.74 12.88
N ASN A 80 38.00 -30.84 12.75
CA ASN A 80 39.26 -31.09 12.06
C ASN A 80 40.42 -30.25 12.62
N ALA A 81 41.58 -30.84 12.81
CA ALA A 81 42.82 -30.10 13.06
C ALA A 81 44.01 -30.85 12.47
N THR A 82 44.90 -30.15 11.76
CA THR A 82 46.06 -30.77 11.09
C THR A 82 47.30 -30.86 11.98
N TRP A 83 47.16 -30.55 13.27
CA TRP A 83 48.23 -30.48 14.27
C TRP A 83 47.81 -31.15 15.59
N ARG A 84 48.70 -31.15 16.60
CA ARG A 84 48.49 -31.87 17.87
C ARG A 84 47.63 -31.06 18.84
N THR A 85 46.35 -31.38 18.91
CA THR A 85 45.37 -30.72 19.79
C THR A 85 45.24 -31.37 21.17
N GLY A 86 44.76 -30.61 22.15
CA GLY A 86 44.34 -31.05 23.47
C GLY A 86 43.04 -30.36 23.90
N LEU A 87 42.18 -31.11 24.60
CA LEU A 87 40.93 -30.64 25.19
C LEU A 87 40.96 -30.87 26.69
N SER A 88 40.50 -29.89 27.47
CA SER A 88 40.29 -30.08 28.92
C SER A 88 39.13 -29.26 29.47
N VAL A 89 38.45 -29.80 30.49
CA VAL A 89 37.34 -29.11 31.19
C VAL A 89 37.69 -28.87 32.65
N TRP A 90 37.41 -27.66 33.13
CA TRP A 90 37.71 -27.18 34.48
C TRP A 90 36.44 -26.63 35.14
N GLY A 91 36.29 -26.82 36.45
CA GLY A 91 35.21 -26.23 37.25
C GLY A 91 35.75 -25.25 38.29
N GLU A 92 34.89 -24.39 38.83
CA GLU A 92 35.26 -23.36 39.81
C GLU A 92 35.61 -23.93 41.21
N PRO A 93 36.57 -23.34 41.96
CA PRO A 93 37.43 -22.22 41.59
C PRO A 93 38.60 -22.65 40.68
N TYR A 94 38.86 -21.90 39.61
CA TYR A 94 39.90 -22.23 38.59
C TYR A 94 41.38 -22.23 39.07
N THR A 95 41.65 -22.25 40.38
CA THR A 95 42.95 -21.84 40.95
C THR A 95 43.82 -22.90 41.61
N SER A 96 43.48 -24.20 41.68
CA SER A 96 44.46 -25.31 41.83
C SER A 96 43.80 -26.69 42.10
N GLU A 97 43.53 -27.45 41.04
CA GLU A 97 43.17 -28.89 40.94
C GLU A 97 41.68 -29.31 41.04
N PRO A 98 41.24 -30.41 40.37
CA PRO A 98 41.92 -31.19 39.33
C PRO A 98 41.26 -30.98 37.95
N ASN A 99 42.04 -31.18 36.89
CA ASN A 99 41.51 -31.37 35.55
C ASN A 99 40.36 -32.41 35.57
N LEU A 100 39.12 -31.99 35.28
CA LEU A 100 37.91 -32.81 35.44
C LEU A 100 37.71 -33.77 34.26
N GLY A 101 38.44 -33.58 33.16
CA GLY A 101 38.49 -34.48 32.01
C GLY A 101 39.48 -33.97 30.95
N CYS A 102 40.28 -34.86 30.35
CA CYS A 102 41.27 -34.50 29.31
C CYS A 102 41.45 -35.57 28.21
N GLY A 103 41.81 -35.13 27.00
CA GLY A 103 42.25 -35.98 25.88
C GLY A 103 43.60 -35.50 25.30
N LEU A 104 44.56 -36.41 25.03
CA LEU A 104 45.90 -36.07 24.49
C LEU A 104 46.43 -37.06 23.42
N ASN A 105 46.79 -36.53 22.22
CA ASN A 105 47.76 -37.00 21.15
C ASN A 105 47.55 -38.36 20.42
N THR A 106 47.91 -38.65 19.15
CA THR A 106 48.53 -37.96 17.98
C THR A 106 47.96 -38.62 16.71
N CYS A 107 47.23 -37.89 15.86
CA CYS A 107 46.55 -38.36 14.62
C CYS A 107 45.61 -39.57 14.80
N GLY A 108 44.43 -39.37 15.42
CA GLY A 108 43.46 -40.44 15.70
C GLY A 108 43.99 -41.44 16.74
N ASN A 109 43.46 -41.55 17.95
CA ASN A 109 42.04 -41.62 18.32
C ASN A 109 41.79 -40.89 19.65
N GLN A 110 40.84 -39.95 19.63
CA GLN A 110 40.25 -39.15 20.73
C GLN A 110 41.05 -37.91 21.20
N SER A 111 41.04 -36.85 20.37
CA SER A 111 40.85 -35.48 20.91
C SER A 111 39.35 -35.25 20.96
N ASP A 112 38.71 -36.09 21.76
CA ASP A 112 37.27 -36.27 21.86
C ASP A 112 36.98 -36.40 23.35
N LEU A 113 36.17 -35.49 23.86
CA LEU A 113 35.89 -35.35 25.27
C LEU A 113 34.39 -35.36 25.48
N THR A 114 33.89 -36.46 26.04
CA THR A 114 32.56 -36.50 26.67
C THR A 114 32.69 -36.09 28.13
N PHE A 115 31.98 -35.03 28.52
CA PHE A 115 31.92 -34.54 29.88
C PHE A 115 30.49 -34.67 30.43
N VAL A 116 30.35 -35.19 31.64
CA VAL A 116 29.07 -35.23 32.37
C VAL A 116 29.18 -34.28 33.55
N ALA A 117 28.35 -33.25 33.58
CA ALA A 117 28.39 -32.20 34.58
C ALA A 117 28.08 -32.76 35.99
N PRO A 118 29.01 -32.69 36.96
CA PRO A 118 28.79 -33.22 38.31
C PRO A 118 27.83 -32.37 39.16
N SER A 119 27.68 -31.09 38.82
CA SER A 119 26.79 -30.12 39.46
C SER A 119 26.29 -29.12 38.41
N THR A 120 25.20 -28.40 38.72
CA THR A 120 24.79 -27.25 37.90
C THR A 120 25.78 -26.12 38.15
N ASP A 121 26.63 -25.84 37.17
CA ASP A 121 27.70 -24.84 37.28
C ASP A 121 28.21 -24.41 35.90
N THR A 122 29.08 -23.39 35.88
CA THR A 122 29.82 -22.97 34.69
C THR A 122 31.17 -23.68 34.63
N TYR A 123 31.48 -24.23 33.47
CA TYR A 123 32.68 -25.00 33.21
C TYR A 123 33.50 -24.36 32.10
N ARG A 124 34.80 -24.21 32.32
CA ARG A 124 35.72 -23.72 31.30
C ARG A 124 36.23 -24.86 30.44
N VAL A 125 36.01 -24.78 29.14
CA VAL A 125 36.58 -25.69 28.14
C VAL A 125 37.81 -25.03 27.53
N ARG A 126 38.96 -25.70 27.60
CA ARG A 126 40.20 -25.23 26.97
C ARG A 126 40.51 -26.03 25.72
N LEU A 127 40.92 -25.31 24.68
CA LEU A 127 41.35 -25.77 23.38
C LEU A 127 42.82 -25.39 23.22
N GLY A 128 43.72 -26.35 23.03
CA GLY A 128 45.15 -26.01 23.05
C GLY A 128 46.07 -26.89 22.22
N GLY A 129 47.26 -26.35 22.00
CA GLY A 129 48.40 -26.99 21.34
C GLY A 129 49.31 -27.74 22.28
N ILE A 130 49.61 -29.00 21.97
CA ILE A 130 50.57 -29.79 22.74
C ILE A 130 51.99 -29.54 22.21
N ASN A 131 52.91 -29.13 23.10
CA ASN A 131 54.32 -28.83 22.82
C ASN A 131 54.53 -27.65 21.86
N GLY A 132 53.77 -26.55 22.01
CA GLY A 132 53.95 -25.32 21.23
C GLY A 132 53.65 -25.45 19.74
N VAL A 133 52.73 -26.34 19.36
CA VAL A 133 52.26 -26.50 17.96
C VAL A 133 50.82 -26.00 17.88
N GLY A 134 50.54 -25.06 16.98
CA GLY A 134 49.21 -24.51 16.73
C GLY A 134 48.98 -24.20 15.24
N GLY A 135 47.75 -23.87 14.89
CA GLY A 135 47.29 -23.52 13.55
C GLY A 135 45.76 -23.55 13.47
N ALA A 136 45.20 -23.41 12.27
CA ALA A 136 43.77 -23.45 12.05
C ALA A 136 43.15 -24.78 12.53
N TYR A 137 41.96 -24.70 13.10
CA TYR A 137 41.17 -25.82 13.60
C TYR A 137 39.67 -25.60 13.37
N THR A 138 38.93 -26.70 13.32
CA THR A 138 37.47 -26.76 13.41
C THR A 138 37.13 -27.64 14.62
N LEU A 139 36.47 -27.08 15.63
CA LEU A 139 35.95 -27.81 16.79
C LEU A 139 34.49 -28.20 16.52
N ALA A 140 34.15 -29.47 16.68
CA ALA A 140 32.76 -29.90 16.76
C ALA A 140 32.35 -30.06 18.22
N TYR A 141 31.23 -29.44 18.62
CA TYR A 141 30.71 -29.49 20.00
C TYR A 141 29.23 -29.83 20.03
N SER A 142 28.76 -30.42 21.13
CA SER A 142 27.35 -30.75 21.35
C SER A 142 27.04 -30.76 22.84
N ALA A 143 25.97 -30.09 23.26
CA ALA A 143 25.46 -30.11 24.63
C ALA A 143 23.91 -30.06 24.61
N PRO A 144 23.23 -30.44 25.71
CA PRO A 144 21.76 -30.45 25.74
C PRO A 144 21.15 -29.08 25.44
N VAL A 145 19.98 -29.08 24.81
CA VAL A 145 19.17 -27.87 24.57
C VAL A 145 18.94 -27.15 25.91
N GLY A 146 19.21 -25.85 25.95
CA GLY A 146 19.14 -25.03 27.17
C GLY A 146 20.47 -24.90 27.94
N SER A 147 21.57 -25.48 27.43
CA SER A 147 22.92 -25.14 27.89
C SER A 147 23.31 -23.76 27.36
N THR A 148 24.09 -22.98 28.11
CA THR A 148 24.47 -21.61 27.72
C THR A 148 25.98 -21.50 27.56
N ILE A 149 26.47 -21.03 26.40
CA ILE A 149 27.87 -20.63 26.23
C ILE A 149 27.99 -19.17 26.64
N VAL A 150 28.90 -18.89 27.57
CA VAL A 150 29.12 -17.54 28.10
C VAL A 150 29.87 -16.73 27.06
N GLY A 151 29.33 -15.56 26.74
CA GLY A 151 29.96 -14.64 25.80
C GLY A 151 29.69 -14.94 24.33
N ALA A 152 29.04 -16.07 23.98
CA ALA A 152 28.48 -16.32 22.65
C ALA A 152 27.78 -15.07 22.15
N GLY A 153 28.31 -14.49 21.06
CA GLY A 153 27.75 -13.33 20.41
C GLY A 153 26.35 -13.74 20.07
N SER A 154 25.38 -13.10 20.72
CA SER A 154 24.02 -13.26 20.28
C SER A 154 24.02 -12.70 18.87
N CYS A 155 23.80 -13.56 17.88
CA CYS A 155 23.31 -13.11 16.59
C CYS A 155 21.91 -12.56 16.91
N ILE A 156 21.89 -11.30 17.32
CA ILE A 156 20.69 -10.52 17.43
C ILE A 156 20.71 -9.69 16.17
N ASP A 157 19.65 -9.88 15.42
CA ASP A 157 19.00 -8.80 14.70
C ASP A 157 18.97 -7.58 15.64
N SER A 158 19.83 -6.59 15.38
CA SER A 158 20.13 -5.51 16.32
C SER A 158 19.16 -4.34 16.18
N ASP A 159 18.55 -4.18 15.01
CA ASP A 159 17.52 -3.20 14.69
C ASP A 159 16.10 -3.80 14.65
N LEU A 160 15.98 -5.12 14.76
CA LEU A 160 14.75 -5.90 14.94
C LEU A 160 13.89 -6.02 13.68
N ASP A 161 14.50 -6.02 12.49
CA ASP A 161 13.82 -6.15 11.20
C ASP A 161 13.54 -7.61 10.76
N GLY A 162 14.01 -8.58 11.54
CA GLY A 162 13.87 -10.02 11.30
C GLY A 162 14.97 -10.63 10.43
N TYR A 163 15.88 -9.82 9.89
CA TYR A 163 17.06 -10.24 9.17
C TYR A 163 18.27 -10.26 10.10
N LEU A 164 19.29 -11.01 9.71
CA LEU A 164 20.51 -11.14 10.50
C LEU A 164 21.65 -10.47 9.76
N PRO A 165 22.61 -9.87 10.49
CA PRO A 165 23.73 -9.20 9.87
C PRO A 165 24.54 -10.12 8.97
N THR A 166 25.05 -9.58 7.87
CA THR A 166 25.92 -10.29 6.91
C THR A 166 27.12 -11.00 7.58
N ILE A 167 27.64 -10.48 8.69
CA ILE A 167 28.77 -11.09 9.44
C ILE A 167 28.43 -12.45 10.08
N CYS A 168 27.14 -12.71 10.28
CA CYS A 168 26.59 -13.96 10.81
C CYS A 168 26.06 -14.89 9.70
N GLY A 169 26.20 -14.49 8.43
CA GLY A 169 25.67 -15.22 7.27
C GLY A 169 24.16 -15.03 7.06
N GLY A 170 23.57 -14.00 7.66
CA GLY A 170 22.29 -13.45 7.21
C GLY A 170 22.50 -12.49 6.03
N ASP A 171 21.41 -11.92 5.55
CA ASP A 171 21.37 -11.20 4.28
C ASP A 171 21.24 -9.66 4.48
N ASP A 172 21.13 -9.17 5.72
CA ASP A 172 21.05 -7.74 6.04
C ASP A 172 22.44 -7.06 5.98
N CYS A 173 22.48 -5.93 5.26
CA CYS A 173 23.65 -5.16 4.91
C CYS A 173 23.90 -3.93 5.81
N ASP A 174 22.94 -3.54 6.65
CA ASP A 174 23.10 -2.56 7.73
C ASP A 174 22.21 -2.85 8.96
N ASP A 175 22.67 -3.82 9.78
CA ASP A 175 22.14 -4.28 11.09
C ASP A 175 22.04 -3.21 12.19
N LEU A 176 21.95 -1.93 11.85
CA LEU A 176 21.61 -0.84 12.77
C LEU A 176 20.43 0.00 12.25
N ASP A 177 19.90 -0.35 11.09
CA ASP A 177 18.85 0.37 10.38
C ASP A 177 17.81 -0.62 9.83
N SER A 178 16.68 -0.73 10.53
CA SER A 178 15.60 -1.66 10.20
C SER A 178 14.89 -1.37 8.87
N SER A 179 15.29 -0.32 8.15
CA SER A 179 14.83 -0.01 6.80
C SER A 179 15.75 -0.58 5.71
N ILE A 180 16.86 -1.21 6.08
CA ILE A 180 17.88 -1.73 5.17
C ILE A 180 17.97 -3.26 5.34
N TYR A 181 17.29 -4.00 4.47
CA TYR A 181 17.23 -5.46 4.50
C TYR A 181 16.89 -6.07 3.14
N PRO A 182 17.14 -7.38 2.94
CA PRO A 182 16.80 -8.08 1.71
C PRO A 182 15.36 -7.90 1.26
N GLY A 183 15.17 -7.21 0.15
CA GLY A 183 13.85 -6.95 -0.43
C GLY A 183 13.05 -5.86 0.29
N ALA A 184 13.70 -5.00 1.08
CA ALA A 184 13.08 -3.74 1.51
C ALA A 184 12.70 -2.87 0.31
N PRO A 185 11.66 -2.01 0.42
CA PRO A 185 11.37 -1.02 -0.59
C PRO A 185 12.56 -0.06 -0.78
N GLU A 186 13.02 0.11 -2.02
CA GLU A 186 14.04 1.10 -2.35
C GLU A 186 13.41 2.50 -2.32
N LEU A 187 13.95 3.34 -1.45
CA LEU A 187 13.61 4.75 -1.39
C LEU A 187 14.70 5.46 -2.18
N CYS A 188 14.36 6.17 -3.25
CA CYS A 188 15.26 6.87 -4.19
C CYS A 188 16.24 7.90 -3.56
N ASP A 189 17.06 7.49 -2.60
CA ASP A 189 17.91 8.30 -1.74
C ASP A 189 19.40 7.92 -1.87
N GLY A 190 19.68 6.84 -2.62
CA GLY A 190 21.01 6.34 -2.91
C GLY A 190 21.62 5.47 -1.80
N VAL A 191 20.79 4.95 -0.91
CA VAL A 191 21.07 3.81 -0.01
C VAL A 191 20.59 2.52 -0.70
N ASP A 192 21.26 1.40 -0.41
CA ASP A 192 20.90 0.04 -0.89
C ASP A 192 20.00 -0.59 0.14
N SER A 193 18.76 -0.11 0.21
CA SER A 193 17.81 -0.54 1.22
C SER A 193 17.45 -2.01 1.04
N ALA A 194 17.45 -2.54 -0.19
CA ALA A 194 17.12 -3.92 -0.48
C ALA A 194 18.30 -4.89 -0.36
N CYS A 195 19.51 -4.41 -0.07
CA CYS A 195 20.75 -5.20 0.03
C CYS A 195 21.05 -6.07 -1.20
N ASP A 196 20.56 -5.68 -2.38
CA ASP A 196 20.71 -6.43 -3.63
C ASP A 196 21.88 -5.91 -4.50
N GLY A 197 22.52 -4.83 -4.04
CA GLY A 197 23.68 -4.21 -4.67
C GLY A 197 23.33 -3.04 -5.58
N ASP A 198 22.07 -2.62 -5.64
CA ASP A 198 21.61 -1.57 -6.55
C ASP A 198 21.67 -0.17 -5.93
N GLY A 199 21.71 0.00 -4.60
CA GLY A 199 21.69 1.32 -3.94
C GLY A 199 22.95 2.19 -3.95
N GLY A 200 23.48 2.47 -5.12
CA GLY A 200 24.20 3.73 -5.33
C GLY A 200 25.61 3.71 -4.73
N GLY A 201 26.45 2.81 -5.21
CA GLY A 201 27.87 2.79 -4.82
C GLY A 201 28.59 4.12 -5.05
N VAL A 202 29.72 4.32 -4.36
CA VAL A 202 30.60 5.48 -4.58
C VAL A 202 31.96 5.00 -5.03
N ALA A 203 32.25 5.18 -6.32
CA ALA A 203 33.60 4.95 -6.80
C ALA A 203 34.53 6.11 -6.38
N GLU A 204 35.21 5.94 -5.24
CA GLU A 204 36.09 6.95 -4.63
C GLU A 204 37.59 6.57 -4.66
N THR A 205 38.44 7.58 -4.85
CA THR A 205 39.88 7.46 -4.58
C THR A 205 40.26 7.89 -3.15
N PRO A 206 41.24 7.24 -2.49
CA PRO A 206 41.57 7.50 -1.09
C PRO A 206 41.98 8.96 -0.79
N PRO A 207 41.82 9.40 0.48
CA PRO A 207 42.10 10.76 0.91
C PRO A 207 43.48 11.26 0.50
N THR A 208 43.55 12.46 -0.08
CA THR A 208 44.77 12.97 -0.68
C THR A 208 45.46 14.04 0.18
N ASN A 209 46.70 13.76 0.60
CA ASN A 209 47.46 14.62 1.51
C ASN A 209 48.52 15.49 0.81
N ALA A 210 48.09 16.45 -0.01
CA ALA A 210 48.85 17.63 -0.43
C ALA A 210 47.93 18.65 -1.14
N GLY A 211 47.81 19.87 -0.62
CA GLY A 211 47.09 20.96 -1.30
C GLY A 211 47.97 21.68 -2.31
N ALA A 212 47.46 21.93 -3.52
CA ALA A 212 48.10 22.76 -4.53
C ALA A 212 47.09 23.74 -5.13
N ASN A 213 47.55 24.93 -5.51
CA ASN A 213 46.73 25.93 -6.19
C ASN A 213 47.13 26.03 -7.66
N GLY A 214 46.19 26.45 -8.50
CA GLY A 214 46.55 27.02 -9.78
C GLY A 214 45.38 27.38 -10.66
N THR A 215 45.69 28.24 -11.64
CA THR A 215 44.75 28.79 -12.61
C THR A 215 44.73 28.01 -13.92
N ASN A 216 43.58 28.02 -14.59
CA ASN A 216 43.38 27.45 -15.93
C ASN A 216 43.87 25.99 -16.05
N ARG A 217 43.29 25.13 -15.23
CA ARG A 217 43.68 23.72 -15.06
C ARG A 217 42.49 22.79 -15.17
N TYR A 218 42.78 21.55 -15.55
CA TYR A 218 41.86 20.44 -15.35
C TYR A 218 42.56 19.28 -14.65
N ARG A 219 41.82 18.60 -13.78
CA ARG A 219 42.25 17.45 -12.97
C ARG A 219 41.13 16.43 -12.93
N GLY A 220 41.47 15.19 -12.63
CA GLY A 220 40.49 14.11 -12.67
C GLY A 220 41.11 12.74 -12.56
N MET A 221 40.28 11.73 -12.74
CA MET A 221 40.68 10.33 -12.72
C MET A 221 40.12 9.61 -13.97
N ILE A 222 40.82 8.57 -14.40
CA ILE A 222 40.33 7.60 -15.37
C ILE A 222 39.97 6.34 -14.60
N TRP A 223 38.71 5.96 -14.74
CA TRP A 223 38.08 4.78 -14.17
C TRP A 223 37.92 3.71 -15.24
N LEU A 224 38.21 2.46 -14.91
CA LEU A 224 37.74 1.30 -15.66
C LEU A 224 36.41 0.91 -15.03
N ALA A 225 35.31 0.93 -15.78
CA ALA A 225 34.04 0.44 -15.28
C ALA A 225 34.14 -1.09 -15.10
N ASP A 226 33.90 -1.56 -13.88
CA ASP A 226 33.93 -2.99 -13.56
C ASP A 226 32.52 -3.58 -13.76
N GLU A 227 31.49 -2.78 -13.48
CA GLU A 227 30.06 -3.12 -13.55
C GLU A 227 29.26 -2.10 -14.36
N ALA A 228 28.01 -2.43 -14.68
CA ALA A 228 27.09 -1.56 -15.41
C ALA A 228 26.28 -0.79 -14.38
N VAL A 229 26.45 0.53 -14.32
CA VAL A 229 25.76 1.38 -13.33
C VAL A 229 25.58 2.78 -13.87
N SER A 230 24.49 3.45 -13.51
CA SER A 230 24.24 4.84 -13.88
C SER A 230 24.91 5.79 -12.90
N VAL A 231 25.83 6.63 -13.39
CA VAL A 231 26.46 7.69 -12.57
C VAL A 231 25.58 8.92 -12.60
N GLY A 232 24.93 9.21 -11.47
CA GLY A 232 24.11 10.41 -11.29
C GLY A 232 24.95 11.68 -11.29
N HIS A 233 26.04 11.73 -10.53
CA HIS A 233 26.95 12.88 -10.52
C HIS A 233 28.39 12.50 -10.16
N MET A 234 29.32 13.42 -10.37
CA MET A 234 30.70 13.27 -9.91
C MET A 234 31.09 14.40 -8.98
N GLU A 235 32.04 14.15 -8.09
CA GLU A 235 32.50 15.17 -7.17
C GLU A 235 34.01 15.16 -7.03
N MET A 236 34.57 16.34 -6.74
CA MET A 236 36.00 16.49 -6.52
C MET A 236 36.28 17.45 -5.36
N GLU A 237 37.26 17.11 -4.53
CA GLU A 237 37.69 17.97 -3.42
C GLU A 237 38.39 19.23 -3.96
N LEU A 238 37.69 20.36 -3.95
CA LEU A 238 38.11 21.65 -4.52
C LEU A 238 37.74 22.84 -3.61
N ASP A 239 38.65 23.80 -3.49
CA ASP A 239 38.39 25.13 -2.92
C ASP A 239 38.26 26.14 -4.07
N VAL A 240 37.02 26.37 -4.48
CA VAL A 240 36.65 27.25 -5.59
C VAL A 240 36.15 28.57 -5.02
N PRO A 241 36.75 29.72 -5.40
CA PRO A 241 36.26 31.02 -4.96
C PRO A 241 34.78 31.23 -5.29
N VAL A 242 34.04 31.87 -4.39
CA VAL A 242 32.60 32.13 -4.58
C VAL A 242 32.36 32.92 -5.86
N GLY A 243 31.41 32.47 -6.68
CA GLY A 243 31.04 33.05 -7.98
C GLY A 243 31.90 32.60 -9.16
N GLU A 244 32.93 31.78 -8.95
CA GLU A 244 33.71 31.16 -10.02
C GLU A 244 33.10 29.81 -10.43
N SER A 245 33.25 29.44 -11.70
CA SER A 245 32.67 28.23 -12.26
C SER A 245 33.69 27.10 -12.42
N VAL A 246 33.20 25.86 -12.28
CA VAL A 246 33.90 24.63 -12.62
C VAL A 246 33.09 23.91 -13.70
N THR A 247 33.75 23.55 -14.80
CA THR A 247 33.17 22.72 -15.84
C THR A 247 33.58 21.28 -15.61
N TRP A 248 32.60 20.38 -15.58
CA TRP A 248 32.78 18.96 -15.33
C TRP A 248 32.54 18.19 -16.62
N LEU A 249 33.38 17.21 -16.90
CA LEU A 249 33.30 16.39 -18.10
C LEU A 249 33.45 14.93 -17.73
N LEU A 250 32.51 14.11 -18.17
CA LEU A 250 32.66 12.66 -18.21
C LEU A 250 32.87 12.25 -19.67
N MET A 251 33.94 11.51 -19.94
CA MET A 251 34.31 11.10 -21.30
C MET A 251 34.59 9.60 -21.36
N GLU A 252 34.12 8.92 -22.38
CA GLU A 252 34.27 7.47 -22.56
C GLU A 252 35.34 7.12 -23.61
N SER A 253 36.08 6.03 -23.40
CA SER A 253 36.94 5.37 -24.38
C SER A 253 36.97 3.86 -24.14
N THR A 254 36.97 3.05 -25.21
CA THR A 254 37.11 1.58 -25.10
C THR A 254 38.52 1.12 -24.71
N THR A 255 39.50 2.03 -24.67
CA THR A 255 40.88 1.73 -24.27
C THR A 255 41.50 2.85 -23.44
N LEU A 256 42.33 2.52 -22.46
CA LEU A 256 43.00 3.50 -21.58
C LEU A 256 43.73 4.63 -22.33
N GLY A 257 44.40 4.32 -23.44
CA GLY A 257 45.16 5.28 -24.26
C GLY A 257 44.43 5.75 -25.52
N GLY A 258 43.12 5.50 -25.60
CA GLY A 258 42.29 5.76 -26.78
C GLY A 258 41.89 7.23 -26.95
N THR A 259 40.95 7.43 -27.86
CA THR A 259 40.27 8.74 -28.04
C THR A 259 39.07 8.75 -27.13
N TYR A 260 39.05 9.67 -26.16
CA TYR A 260 37.94 9.86 -25.24
C TYR A 260 36.90 10.79 -25.88
N THR A 261 35.64 10.39 -25.87
CA THR A 261 34.48 11.16 -26.35
C THR A 261 33.65 11.65 -25.18
N PRO A 262 33.28 12.95 -25.09
CA PRO A 262 32.38 13.43 -24.04
C PRO A 262 31.03 12.71 -24.10
N VAL A 263 30.59 12.19 -22.97
CA VAL A 263 29.26 11.59 -22.77
C VAL A 263 28.37 12.51 -21.94
N ALA A 264 28.94 13.28 -21.00
CA ALA A 264 28.23 14.34 -20.30
C ALA A 264 29.12 15.55 -20.01
N THR A 265 28.52 16.75 -19.94
CA THR A 265 29.22 18.00 -19.59
C THR A 265 28.28 18.96 -18.89
N THR A 266 28.68 19.44 -17.72
CA THR A 266 27.92 20.41 -16.91
C THR A 266 28.86 21.49 -16.39
N THR A 267 28.31 22.60 -15.92
CA THR A 267 29.08 23.69 -15.31
C THR A 267 28.37 24.20 -14.07
N THR A 268 29.05 24.09 -12.93
CA THR A 268 28.53 24.58 -11.65
C THR A 268 29.26 25.85 -11.23
N THR A 269 28.56 26.70 -10.47
CA THR A 269 29.13 27.93 -9.91
C THR A 269 29.24 27.80 -8.40
N SER A 270 30.42 28.10 -7.85
CA SER A 270 30.68 27.95 -6.43
C SER A 270 29.90 28.96 -5.60
N THR A 271 29.12 28.48 -4.63
CA THR A 271 28.36 29.30 -3.67
C THR A 271 29.09 29.47 -2.33
N ALA A 272 30.08 28.63 -2.04
CA ALA A 272 30.82 28.61 -0.77
C ALA A 272 32.33 28.44 -1.01
N ALA A 273 33.13 29.21 -0.27
CA ALA A 273 34.59 29.05 -0.24
C ALA A 273 35.00 27.95 0.76
N GLY A 274 36.24 27.46 0.65
CA GLY A 274 36.79 26.41 1.50
C GLY A 274 36.96 25.09 0.76
N LEU A 275 37.82 24.23 1.27
CA LEU A 275 38.10 22.94 0.65
C LEU A 275 37.05 21.91 1.07
N SER A 276 36.25 21.43 0.13
CA SER A 276 35.29 20.35 0.30
C SER A 276 35.04 19.66 -1.03
N PHE A 277 34.31 18.55 -1.03
CA PHE A 277 33.76 18.00 -2.27
C PHE A 277 32.83 19.03 -2.93
N ARG A 278 33.01 19.21 -4.23
CA ARG A 278 32.15 20.00 -5.10
C ARG A 278 31.50 19.05 -6.08
N SER A 279 30.19 19.14 -6.21
CA SER A 279 29.42 18.33 -7.14
C SER A 279 29.35 18.94 -8.53
N SER A 280 29.30 18.07 -9.53
CA SER A 280 28.95 18.40 -10.90
C SER A 280 27.47 18.77 -11.05
N GLY A 281 26.61 18.36 -10.12
CA GLY A 281 25.18 18.22 -10.42
C GLY A 281 24.93 17.04 -11.37
N PRO A 282 23.69 16.85 -11.83
CA PRO A 282 23.26 15.63 -12.51
C PRO A 282 23.92 15.43 -13.87
N PHE A 283 24.22 14.17 -14.17
CA PHE A 283 24.85 13.66 -15.38
C PHE A 283 24.10 12.47 -15.98
N ASN A 284 23.53 11.60 -15.15
CA ASN A 284 22.77 10.39 -15.51
C ASN A 284 23.41 9.61 -16.67
N VAL A 285 24.62 9.11 -16.46
CA VAL A 285 25.36 8.36 -17.49
C VAL A 285 25.58 6.91 -17.07
N SER A 286 24.99 5.97 -17.81
CA SER A 286 25.24 4.54 -17.65
C SER A 286 26.65 4.16 -18.11
N LEU A 287 27.40 3.55 -17.20
CA LEU A 287 28.72 3.01 -17.48
C LEU A 287 28.61 1.64 -18.15
N VAL A 288 29.47 1.41 -19.14
CA VAL A 288 29.58 0.13 -19.84
C VAL A 288 30.74 -0.66 -19.24
N PRO A 289 30.53 -1.88 -18.73
CA PRO A 289 31.60 -2.72 -18.19
C PRO A 289 32.77 -2.88 -19.19
N GLY A 290 33.99 -2.64 -18.70
CA GLY A 290 35.21 -2.70 -19.49
C GLY A 290 35.56 -1.44 -20.30
N SER A 291 34.66 -0.45 -20.38
CA SER A 291 34.98 0.88 -20.91
C SER A 291 35.76 1.73 -19.90
N HIS A 292 36.52 2.70 -20.41
CA HIS A 292 37.30 3.63 -19.58
C HIS A 292 36.64 5.00 -19.57
N TYR A 293 36.42 5.55 -18.39
CA TYR A 293 35.75 6.83 -18.19
C TYR A 293 36.71 7.84 -17.56
N ALA A 294 36.95 8.95 -18.24
CA ALA A 294 37.73 10.07 -17.74
C ALA A 294 36.79 11.11 -17.12
N ALA A 295 36.77 11.17 -15.79
CA ALA A 295 36.01 12.12 -14.99
C ALA A 295 36.89 13.33 -14.66
N VAL A 296 36.56 14.50 -15.22
CA VAL A 296 37.45 15.67 -15.26
C VAL A 296 36.74 16.93 -14.78
N ALA A 297 37.33 17.61 -13.81
CA ALA A 297 36.97 18.97 -13.39
C ALA A 297 37.93 19.99 -14.02
N HIS A 298 37.39 21.06 -14.62
CA HIS A 298 38.12 22.16 -15.25
C HIS A 298 37.73 23.50 -14.68
N TRP A 299 38.71 24.37 -14.47
CA TRP A 299 38.50 25.70 -13.92
C TRP A 299 39.47 26.71 -14.53
N THR A 300 39.04 27.97 -14.60
CA THR A 300 39.88 29.09 -15.05
C THR A 300 40.45 29.91 -13.88
N ALA A 301 39.74 29.96 -12.76
CA ALA A 301 40.11 30.68 -11.54
C ALA A 301 41.30 30.03 -10.79
N ASP A 302 41.81 30.68 -9.74
CA ASP A 302 42.83 30.07 -8.88
C ASP A 302 42.16 29.16 -7.84
N VAL A 303 42.07 27.86 -8.14
CA VAL A 303 41.40 26.86 -7.31
C VAL A 303 42.44 26.04 -6.55
N ALA A 304 42.19 25.79 -5.25
CA ALA A 304 42.98 24.83 -4.49
C ALA A 304 42.40 23.42 -4.65
N TYR A 305 43.26 22.42 -4.84
CA TYR A 305 42.86 21.03 -5.01
C TYR A 305 43.85 20.11 -4.30
N ARG A 306 43.41 18.88 -4.00
CA ARG A 306 44.26 17.87 -3.37
C ARG A 306 44.77 16.82 -4.35
N TRP A 307 45.95 16.28 -4.06
CA TRP A 307 46.51 15.16 -4.80
C TRP A 307 47.50 14.35 -3.96
N SER A 308 47.75 13.11 -4.35
CA SER A 308 48.76 12.24 -3.75
C SER A 308 49.47 11.38 -4.81
N MET A 309 50.53 10.69 -4.40
CA MET A 309 51.18 9.65 -5.21
C MET A 309 50.90 8.28 -4.56
N SER A 310 49.68 7.78 -4.74
CA SER A 310 49.29 6.43 -4.33
C SER A 310 49.58 5.40 -5.41
N SER A 311 49.60 4.11 -5.06
CA SER A 311 49.71 3.02 -6.02
C SER A 311 48.38 2.83 -6.76
N LEU A 312 48.40 2.97 -8.09
CA LEU A 312 47.30 2.60 -8.98
C LEU A 312 47.56 1.19 -9.57
N PRO A 313 46.53 0.36 -9.83
CA PRO A 313 45.10 0.67 -9.75
C PRO A 313 44.54 0.66 -8.31
N ILE A 314 43.42 1.34 -8.11
CA ILE A 314 42.65 1.38 -6.86
C ILE A 314 41.24 0.92 -7.20
N SER A 315 40.82 -0.21 -6.65
CA SER A 315 39.45 -0.72 -6.78
C SER A 315 38.54 0.06 -5.86
N SER A 316 37.34 0.37 -6.31
CA SER A 316 36.20 0.76 -5.47
C SER A 316 35.02 -0.15 -5.81
N ASP A 317 33.80 0.32 -5.54
CA ASP A 317 32.56 -0.44 -5.62
C ASP A 317 32.27 -0.94 -7.05
N PHE A 318 31.95 -0.06 -7.98
CA PHE A 318 31.58 -0.42 -9.36
C PHE A 318 32.65 -0.10 -10.43
N ALA A 319 33.79 0.49 -10.01
CA ALA A 319 34.84 0.91 -10.93
C ALA A 319 36.25 0.90 -10.33
N THR A 320 37.26 0.77 -11.18
CA THR A 320 38.67 0.77 -10.77
C THR A 320 39.37 2.02 -11.29
N ALA A 321 39.88 2.86 -10.39
CA ALA A 321 40.72 4.00 -10.77
C ALA A 321 42.09 3.51 -11.28
N VAL A 322 42.39 3.78 -12.55
CA VAL A 322 43.59 3.25 -13.24
C VAL A 322 44.66 4.31 -13.55
N ARG A 323 44.27 5.57 -13.77
CA ARG A 323 45.18 6.70 -14.08
C ARG A 323 44.64 8.03 -13.61
N GLY A 324 45.50 8.95 -13.22
CA GLY A 324 45.10 10.35 -13.00
C GLY A 324 45.05 11.12 -14.31
N VAL A 325 44.23 12.17 -14.37
CA VAL A 325 44.14 13.13 -15.48
C VAL A 325 44.84 14.43 -15.08
N ILE A 326 45.67 14.97 -15.98
CA ILE A 326 46.35 16.25 -15.73
C ILE A 326 46.42 17.11 -16.99
N GLY A 327 46.10 18.39 -16.86
CA GLY A 327 46.50 19.37 -17.86
C GLY A 327 46.18 20.81 -17.51
N SER A 328 46.34 21.67 -18.51
CA SER A 328 46.16 23.12 -18.40
C SER A 328 45.67 23.70 -19.72
N GLY A 329 44.98 24.84 -19.67
CA GLY A 329 44.35 25.45 -20.83
C GLY A 329 42.88 25.07 -20.92
N THR A 330 42.32 25.12 -22.13
CA THR A 330 40.95 24.66 -22.40
C THR A 330 40.87 23.16 -22.14
N ALA A 331 39.97 22.73 -21.25
CA ALA A 331 39.59 21.31 -21.17
C ALA A 331 39.12 20.81 -22.54
N PRO A 332 39.30 19.52 -22.87
CA PRO A 332 38.86 18.97 -24.15
C PRO A 332 37.34 19.10 -24.24
N PRO A 333 36.78 19.94 -25.13
CA PRO A 333 35.33 20.01 -25.35
C PRO A 333 34.90 19.06 -26.49
N SER A 334 35.82 18.22 -26.99
CA SER A 334 35.68 17.40 -28.19
C SER A 334 36.52 16.14 -28.07
N ALA A 335 36.12 15.10 -28.80
CA ALA A 335 36.80 13.80 -28.83
C ALA A 335 38.34 13.94 -28.99
N GLY A 336 39.12 13.35 -28.09
CA GLY A 336 40.57 13.47 -28.10
C GLY A 336 41.31 12.62 -27.07
N THR A 337 42.64 12.62 -27.12
CA THR A 337 43.47 11.98 -26.09
C THR A 337 43.55 12.84 -24.83
N VAL A 338 43.24 12.25 -23.68
CA VAL A 338 43.33 12.89 -22.36
C VAL A 338 44.74 12.68 -21.79
N PRO A 339 45.46 13.73 -21.36
CA PRO A 339 46.79 13.54 -20.79
C PRO A 339 46.73 12.94 -19.38
N THR A 340 47.53 11.90 -19.16
CA THR A 340 47.50 11.08 -17.94
C THR A 340 48.69 11.34 -17.00
N SER A 341 48.50 11.06 -15.71
CA SER A 341 49.48 11.12 -14.63
C SER A 341 49.40 9.85 -13.76
N VAL A 342 50.42 9.67 -12.91
CA VAL A 342 50.41 8.71 -11.79
C VAL A 342 49.84 9.31 -10.51
N ASN A 343 49.50 10.59 -10.52
CA ASN A 343 48.87 11.26 -9.38
C ASN A 343 47.45 10.76 -9.20
N VAL A 344 47.03 10.67 -7.95
CA VAL A 344 45.65 10.42 -7.56
C VAL A 344 45.06 11.74 -7.06
N TYR A 345 43.83 12.01 -7.47
CA TYR A 345 43.04 13.20 -7.11
C TYR A 345 41.77 12.71 -6.44
N GLY A 346 41.34 13.36 -5.35
CA GLY A 346 40.11 13.01 -4.62
C GLY A 346 38.86 13.25 -5.47
N VAL A 347 38.54 12.28 -6.33
CA VAL A 347 37.38 12.26 -7.21
C VAL A 347 36.49 11.11 -6.78
N ARG A 348 35.19 11.35 -6.68
CA ARG A 348 34.15 10.34 -6.51
C ARG A 348 33.20 10.33 -7.71
N LEU A 349 32.87 9.15 -8.21
CA LEU A 349 31.68 8.95 -9.03
C LEU A 349 30.59 8.43 -8.10
N VAL A 350 29.43 9.07 -8.13
CA VAL A 350 28.28 8.67 -7.32
C VAL A 350 27.30 8.03 -8.28
N ALA A 351 27.07 6.74 -8.10
CA ALA A 351 26.01 6.04 -8.80
C ALA A 351 24.65 6.55 -8.30
N ILE A 352 23.67 6.63 -9.19
CA ILE A 352 22.27 6.64 -8.77
C ILE A 352 21.93 5.19 -8.45
N GLY A 353 21.39 4.97 -7.26
CA GLY A 353 21.13 3.65 -6.72
C GLY A 353 19.90 2.96 -7.28
N GLU A 354 19.45 3.41 -8.43
CA GLU A 354 18.16 3.09 -8.99
C GLU A 354 18.36 3.09 -10.50
N GLN A 355 18.08 1.97 -11.14
CA GLN A 355 18.29 1.86 -12.57
C GLN A 355 17.18 2.65 -13.28
N ASP A 356 17.53 3.76 -13.91
CA ASP A 356 16.71 4.37 -14.97
C ASP A 356 16.79 3.43 -16.19
N VAL A 357 15.82 2.50 -16.29
CA VAL A 357 15.84 1.35 -17.20
C VAL A 357 15.56 1.78 -18.65
N ASP A 358 14.77 2.81 -18.86
CA ASP A 358 14.30 3.28 -20.15
C ASP A 358 14.85 4.66 -20.60
N LEU A 359 15.56 5.35 -19.70
CA LEU A 359 16.37 6.56 -19.93
C LEU A 359 15.57 7.87 -20.08
N ASP A 360 14.44 8.02 -19.41
CA ASP A 360 13.68 9.27 -19.39
C ASP A 360 14.10 10.25 -18.27
N GLY A 361 14.91 9.76 -17.33
CA GLY A 361 15.42 10.52 -16.20
C GLY A 361 14.71 10.26 -14.89
N SER A 362 13.69 9.41 -14.87
CA SER A 362 13.10 8.80 -13.68
C SER A 362 13.81 7.49 -13.32
N PRO A 363 14.15 7.26 -12.05
CA PRO A 363 14.60 5.96 -11.57
C PRO A 363 13.46 4.94 -11.47
N SER A 364 13.73 3.64 -11.65
CA SER A 364 12.74 2.54 -11.52
C SER A 364 11.91 2.56 -10.23
N CYS A 365 12.44 3.07 -9.14
CA CYS A 365 11.76 3.24 -7.85
C CYS A 365 10.68 4.34 -7.85
N ALA A 366 10.84 5.38 -8.67
CA ALA A 366 9.93 6.50 -8.78
C ALA A 366 9.10 6.45 -10.07
N ASP A 367 9.37 5.47 -10.93
CA ASP A 367 8.73 5.29 -12.22
C ASP A 367 7.70 4.16 -12.12
N CYS A 368 6.44 4.48 -12.40
CA CYS A 368 5.34 3.52 -12.37
C CYS A 368 5.38 2.54 -13.55
N ASP A 369 6.11 2.83 -14.64
CA ASP A 369 6.48 1.87 -15.69
C ASP A 369 7.92 2.09 -16.16
N ASP A 370 8.87 1.46 -15.44
CA ASP A 370 10.32 1.52 -15.70
C ASP A 370 10.78 1.06 -17.11
N GLN A 371 9.87 0.62 -17.97
CA GLN A 371 10.16 0.21 -19.34
C GLN A 371 9.60 1.17 -20.40
N ASP A 372 8.78 2.15 -20.03
CA ASP A 372 8.21 3.12 -20.96
C ASP A 372 8.67 4.57 -20.68
N PRO A 373 9.57 5.14 -21.51
CA PRO A 373 10.14 6.47 -21.28
C PRO A 373 9.17 7.64 -21.55
N LEU A 374 7.87 7.34 -21.65
CA LEU A 374 6.76 8.28 -21.68
C LEU A 374 6.00 8.31 -20.35
N VAL A 375 6.30 7.40 -19.43
CA VAL A 375 5.71 7.25 -18.10
C VAL A 375 6.77 7.65 -17.08
N SER A 376 6.54 8.73 -16.34
CA SER A 376 7.45 9.22 -15.29
C SER A 376 6.79 10.32 -14.45
N PRO A 377 7.23 10.54 -13.21
CA PRO A 377 6.78 11.63 -12.36
C PRO A 377 6.68 12.99 -13.06
N GLY A 378 5.46 13.49 -13.22
CA GLY A 378 5.17 14.78 -13.88
C GLY A 378 5.31 14.76 -15.40
N ALA A 379 5.13 13.60 -16.04
CA ALA A 379 4.83 13.49 -17.46
C ALA A 379 3.50 14.20 -17.82
N THR A 380 2.99 13.98 -19.02
CA THR A 380 1.71 14.58 -19.44
C THR A 380 0.80 13.47 -19.88
N GLU A 381 -0.35 13.39 -19.24
CA GLU A 381 -1.39 12.43 -19.55
C GLU A 381 -1.88 12.45 -20.99
N ALA A 382 -2.28 11.27 -21.44
CA ALA A 382 -2.50 10.99 -22.83
C ALA A 382 -3.66 10.03 -23.14
N CYS A 383 -4.76 9.97 -22.41
CA CYS A 383 -6.01 9.37 -22.89
C CYS A 383 -5.84 7.96 -23.49
N ASP A 384 -5.06 7.13 -22.81
CA ASP A 384 -4.71 5.77 -23.25
C ASP A 384 -4.83 4.72 -22.16
N GLY A 385 -5.40 5.09 -21.01
CA GLY A 385 -5.69 4.21 -19.89
C GLY A 385 -4.45 3.82 -19.09
N ALA A 386 -3.38 4.61 -19.18
CA ALA A 386 -2.21 4.50 -18.33
C ALA A 386 -2.03 5.82 -17.58
N ASP A 387 -1.51 5.73 -16.36
CA ASP A 387 -1.02 6.86 -15.58
C ASP A 387 0.37 7.20 -16.14
N GLN A 388 0.51 8.30 -16.90
CA GLN A 388 1.81 8.70 -17.42
C GLN A 388 2.63 9.43 -16.38
N ASP A 389 2.01 10.18 -15.49
CA ASP A 389 2.71 11.09 -14.60
C ASP A 389 2.97 10.54 -13.19
N CYS A 390 2.57 9.28 -12.97
CA CYS A 390 2.74 8.48 -11.77
C CYS A 390 2.17 9.13 -10.51
N ASP A 391 1.10 9.90 -10.63
CA ASP A 391 0.42 10.53 -9.49
C ASP A 391 -0.70 9.67 -8.88
N GLY A 392 -1.03 8.55 -9.52
CA GLY A 392 -2.05 7.59 -9.08
C GLY A 392 -3.40 7.78 -9.79
N GLU A 393 -3.60 8.88 -10.49
CA GLU A 393 -4.76 9.11 -11.35
C GLU A 393 -4.47 8.62 -12.77
N VAL A 394 -5.51 8.20 -13.49
CA VAL A 394 -5.37 7.75 -14.88
C VAL A 394 -6.10 8.72 -15.80
N ASP A 395 -5.39 9.27 -16.78
CA ASP A 395 -5.94 10.17 -17.78
C ASP A 395 -6.67 11.39 -17.17
N GLU A 396 -6.10 12.03 -16.14
CA GLU A 396 -6.73 13.20 -15.49
C GLU A 396 -6.70 14.45 -16.37
N GLY A 397 -7.69 15.32 -16.17
CA GLY A 397 -7.89 16.54 -16.97
C GLY A 397 -8.52 16.32 -18.35
N PHE A 398 -9.04 15.12 -18.61
CA PHE A 398 -9.82 14.76 -19.80
C PHE A 398 -11.34 14.74 -19.58
N ASP A 399 -11.83 15.39 -18.52
CA ASP A 399 -13.25 15.66 -18.28
C ASP A 399 -13.65 17.03 -18.89
N LEU A 400 -14.57 17.03 -19.86
CA LEU A 400 -14.94 18.23 -20.62
C LEU A 400 -15.99 19.09 -19.90
N ASP A 401 -16.84 18.51 -19.07
CA ASP A 401 -18.00 19.18 -18.50
C ASP A 401 -18.06 19.18 -16.96
N GLY A 402 -17.21 18.39 -16.30
CA GLY A 402 -16.92 18.43 -14.88
C GLY A 402 -17.69 17.42 -14.03
N ASP A 403 -18.17 16.31 -14.59
CA ASP A 403 -18.93 15.29 -13.85
C ASP A 403 -18.10 14.10 -13.33
N GLY A 404 -16.79 14.09 -13.60
CA GLY A 404 -15.87 13.05 -13.15
C GLY A 404 -15.67 11.92 -14.14
N PHE A 405 -16.33 11.94 -15.30
CA PHE A 405 -16.11 10.97 -16.38
C PHE A 405 -15.25 11.57 -17.50
N THR A 406 -14.43 10.72 -18.12
CA THR A 406 -13.43 11.17 -19.10
C THR A 406 -13.93 10.98 -20.53
N VAL A 407 -13.56 11.91 -21.43
CA VAL A 407 -13.86 11.83 -22.89
C VAL A 407 -13.03 10.77 -23.63
N CYS A 408 -12.37 9.90 -22.88
CA CYS A 408 -11.35 8.96 -23.35
C CYS A 408 -11.91 7.61 -23.78
N GLY A 409 -12.77 7.58 -24.80
CA GLY A 409 -13.22 6.33 -25.40
C GLY A 409 -14.38 6.43 -26.39
N LEU A 410 -15.41 5.62 -26.16
CA LEU A 410 -16.62 5.57 -26.98
C LEU A 410 -17.83 5.69 -26.07
N ASP A 411 -18.53 6.80 -26.23
CA ASP A 411 -19.64 7.25 -25.39
C ASP A 411 -20.67 6.13 -25.12
N GLY A 412 -21.08 5.99 -23.84
CA GLY A 412 -22.17 5.12 -23.37
C GLY A 412 -21.91 3.61 -23.52
N THR A 413 -20.66 3.17 -23.33
CA THR A 413 -20.31 1.75 -23.33
C THR A 413 -19.98 1.25 -21.92
N SER A 414 -20.96 0.60 -21.29
CA SER A 414 -20.82 0.09 -19.92
C SER A 414 -19.50 -0.66 -19.66
N GLY A 415 -18.70 -0.13 -18.74
CA GLY A 415 -17.41 -0.69 -18.30
C GLY A 415 -16.21 -0.37 -19.18
N THR A 416 -16.26 0.68 -20.01
CA THR A 416 -15.07 1.33 -20.58
C THR A 416 -14.66 2.57 -19.77
N VAL A 417 -13.45 3.06 -20.01
CA VAL A 417 -12.89 4.26 -19.34
C VAL A 417 -13.77 5.49 -19.58
N ASP A 418 -14.42 5.55 -20.74
CA ASP A 418 -15.44 6.51 -21.12
C ASP A 418 -16.76 5.77 -21.24
N ASP A 419 -17.56 5.85 -20.17
CA ASP A 419 -18.93 5.32 -20.06
C ASP A 419 -19.94 6.48 -19.95
N ASP A 420 -19.47 7.71 -20.14
CA ASP A 420 -20.28 8.92 -20.30
C ASP A 420 -20.99 8.86 -21.66
N CYS A 421 -22.29 9.13 -21.68
CA CYS A 421 -23.09 9.08 -22.90
C CYS A 421 -23.27 10.46 -23.57
N ASP A 422 -22.86 11.55 -22.93
CA ASP A 422 -22.77 12.91 -23.48
C ASP A 422 -21.70 13.79 -22.78
N ASP A 423 -20.44 13.73 -23.23
CA ASP A 423 -19.27 14.53 -22.81
C ASP A 423 -19.47 16.07 -22.66
N GLU A 424 -20.59 16.64 -23.12
CA GLU A 424 -20.90 18.07 -23.02
C GLU A 424 -21.98 18.39 -21.96
N ASP A 425 -22.57 17.39 -21.30
CA ASP A 425 -23.63 17.53 -20.28
C ASP A 425 -23.33 16.80 -18.95
N PRO A 426 -22.98 17.53 -17.86
CA PRO A 426 -22.54 16.96 -16.58
C PRO A 426 -23.69 16.36 -15.73
N GLN A 427 -24.79 16.01 -16.39
CA GLN A 427 -25.96 15.33 -15.86
C GLN A 427 -26.20 14.00 -16.58
N SER A 428 -25.27 13.58 -17.44
CA SER A 428 -25.38 12.38 -18.28
C SER A 428 -24.21 11.45 -18.04
N TYR A 429 -24.20 10.75 -16.91
CA TYR A 429 -23.10 9.88 -16.50
C TYR A 429 -23.59 8.56 -15.91
N PRO A 430 -22.76 7.50 -15.89
CA PRO A 430 -23.10 6.23 -15.24
C PRO A 430 -23.61 6.41 -13.80
N GLY A 431 -24.87 6.00 -13.57
CA GLY A 431 -25.51 6.09 -12.25
C GLY A 431 -26.07 7.47 -11.89
N ALA A 432 -26.10 8.44 -12.83
CA ALA A 432 -26.79 9.71 -12.61
C ALA A 432 -28.29 9.51 -12.32
N PRO A 433 -28.91 10.38 -11.51
CA PRO A 433 -30.36 10.34 -11.30
C PRO A 433 -31.15 10.58 -12.59
N GLU A 434 -31.94 9.60 -13.00
CA GLU A 434 -32.78 9.70 -14.19
C GLU A 434 -33.87 10.76 -14.05
N SER A 435 -33.83 11.74 -14.95
CA SER A 435 -34.87 12.75 -15.08
C SER A 435 -35.89 12.25 -16.11
N CYS A 436 -37.19 12.32 -15.83
CA CYS A 436 -38.25 11.86 -16.74
C CYS A 436 -38.46 12.80 -17.95
N ASP A 437 -37.40 13.06 -18.73
CA ASP A 437 -37.37 13.93 -19.90
C ASP A 437 -37.01 13.21 -21.22
N GLY A 438 -36.81 11.89 -21.15
CA GLY A 438 -36.47 11.02 -22.28
C GLY A 438 -35.02 11.10 -22.75
N VAL A 439 -34.12 11.68 -21.94
CA VAL A 439 -32.67 11.49 -22.01
C VAL A 439 -32.31 10.23 -21.19
N ASP A 440 -31.21 9.58 -21.56
CA ASP A 440 -30.66 8.41 -20.85
C ASP A 440 -29.53 8.94 -19.96
N SER A 441 -29.90 9.63 -18.88
CA SER A 441 -28.94 10.37 -18.05
C SER A 441 -28.01 9.44 -17.27
N ALA A 442 -28.42 8.21 -16.99
CA ALA A 442 -27.64 7.22 -16.25
C ALA A 442 -26.77 6.32 -17.15
N CYS A 443 -26.83 6.51 -18.47
CA CYS A 443 -26.08 5.74 -19.48
C CYS A 443 -26.26 4.21 -19.37
N ASP A 444 -27.34 3.74 -18.75
CA ASP A 444 -27.63 2.33 -18.51
C ASP A 444 -28.48 1.69 -19.64
N GLY A 445 -28.87 2.51 -20.62
CA GLY A 445 -29.64 2.10 -21.79
C GLY A 445 -31.15 2.04 -21.55
N ASP A 446 -31.63 2.52 -20.41
CA ASP A 446 -33.04 2.49 -20.01
C ASP A 446 -33.76 3.84 -20.19
N GLY A 447 -33.06 4.93 -20.55
CA GLY A 447 -33.66 6.19 -21.01
C GLY A 447 -34.58 6.01 -22.23
N GLY A 448 -35.84 6.43 -22.09
CA GLY A 448 -36.98 6.15 -22.98
C GLY A 448 -36.74 6.33 -24.49
N LEU A 449 -36.20 5.29 -25.14
CA LEU A 449 -35.89 5.31 -26.57
C LEU A 449 -37.16 5.20 -27.41
N VAL A 450 -37.68 6.34 -27.90
CA VAL A 450 -38.60 6.36 -29.04
C VAL A 450 -37.80 6.05 -30.31
N VAL A 451 -37.86 4.80 -30.76
CA VAL A 451 -37.21 4.41 -32.01
C VAL A 451 -37.99 4.99 -33.20
N GLU A 452 -37.58 6.17 -33.66
CA GLU A 452 -38.31 6.91 -34.68
C GLU A 452 -38.28 6.22 -36.05
N ALA A 453 -39.47 5.90 -36.57
CA ALA A 453 -39.62 5.48 -37.95
C ALA A 453 -39.38 6.65 -38.92
N PRO A 454 -38.90 6.40 -40.16
CA PRO A 454 -38.64 7.46 -41.12
C PRO A 454 -39.88 8.34 -41.38
N PRO A 455 -39.71 9.68 -41.45
CA PRO A 455 -40.83 10.62 -41.46
C PRO A 455 -41.73 10.42 -42.68
N VAL A 456 -43.05 10.49 -42.46
CA VAL A 456 -44.05 10.39 -43.53
C VAL A 456 -43.87 11.54 -44.53
N THR A 457 -43.57 11.21 -45.78
CA THR A 457 -43.42 12.22 -46.86
C THR A 457 -44.68 12.40 -47.72
N THR A 458 -45.72 11.60 -47.48
CA THR A 458 -46.97 11.65 -48.24
C THR A 458 -48.05 12.46 -47.55
N THR A 459 -48.88 13.18 -48.32
CA THR A 459 -50.15 13.71 -47.81
C THR A 459 -51.04 12.57 -47.25
N PRO A 460 -51.71 12.75 -46.10
CA PRO A 460 -52.51 11.70 -45.47
C PRO A 460 -53.57 11.12 -46.42
N SER A 461 -53.56 9.81 -46.58
CA SER A 461 -54.58 9.08 -47.32
C SER A 461 -55.60 8.50 -46.36
N PHE A 462 -56.87 8.51 -46.75
CA PHE A 462 -57.95 7.98 -45.93
C PHE A 462 -58.38 6.58 -46.41
N GLY A 463 -58.68 5.69 -45.47
CA GLY A 463 -59.21 4.38 -45.80
C GLY A 463 -60.00 3.74 -44.66
N THR A 464 -61.02 2.97 -45.03
CA THR A 464 -61.85 2.17 -44.11
C THR A 464 -61.48 0.70 -44.15
N ASN A 465 -61.69 -0.01 -43.04
CA ASN A 465 -61.44 -1.45 -42.91
C ASN A 465 -60.01 -1.83 -43.36
N ARG A 466 -58.99 -1.24 -42.74
CA ARG A 466 -57.58 -1.43 -43.13
C ARG A 466 -56.72 -1.77 -41.92
N HIS A 467 -55.57 -2.36 -42.22
CA HIS A 467 -54.47 -2.45 -41.28
C HIS A 467 -53.15 -2.07 -41.95
N ARG A 468 -52.26 -1.41 -41.21
CA ARG A 468 -50.96 -0.86 -41.64
C ARG A 468 -49.93 -0.99 -40.54
N GLY A 469 -48.66 -1.07 -40.93
CA GLY A 469 -47.54 -1.15 -39.99
C GLY A 469 -46.31 -1.74 -40.66
N ASN A 470 -45.35 -2.25 -39.90
CA ASN A 470 -44.04 -2.63 -40.41
C ASN A 470 -43.61 -4.03 -39.95
N VAL A 471 -42.67 -4.62 -40.67
CA VAL A 471 -41.92 -5.82 -40.26
C VAL A 471 -40.53 -5.38 -39.83
N TRP A 472 -40.17 -5.71 -38.60
CA TRP A 472 -38.89 -5.47 -37.97
C TRP A 472 -38.08 -6.76 -37.88
N LEU A 473 -36.78 -6.67 -38.13
CA LEU A 473 -35.78 -7.68 -37.76
C LEU A 473 -35.00 -7.13 -36.57
N MET A 474 -35.10 -7.77 -35.41
CA MET A 474 -34.45 -7.28 -34.20
C MET A 474 -32.95 -7.59 -34.21
N SER A 475 -32.13 -6.61 -33.81
CA SER A 475 -30.67 -6.78 -33.66
C SER A 475 -30.27 -7.24 -32.25
N GLN A 476 -31.07 -6.92 -31.24
CA GLN A 476 -30.85 -7.28 -29.83
C GLN A 476 -32.14 -7.77 -29.17
N ASP A 477 -32.03 -8.35 -27.98
CA ASP A 477 -33.17 -8.68 -27.13
C ASP A 477 -33.72 -7.38 -26.50
N THR A 478 -35.03 -7.17 -26.48
CA THR A 478 -35.66 -5.91 -26.03
C THR A 478 -37.10 -6.14 -25.58
N SER A 479 -37.62 -5.37 -24.62
CA SER A 479 -39.04 -5.41 -24.23
C SER A 479 -39.85 -4.32 -24.95
N LEU A 480 -40.92 -4.72 -25.65
CA LEU A 480 -41.84 -3.78 -26.30
C LEU A 480 -42.97 -3.37 -25.35
N HIS A 481 -42.94 -2.12 -24.89
CA HIS A 481 -44.01 -1.54 -24.10
C HIS A 481 -45.19 -1.12 -24.98
N ALA A 482 -44.98 -0.25 -25.98
CA ALA A 482 -46.06 0.25 -26.83
C ALA A 482 -45.65 0.46 -28.31
N LEU A 483 -46.67 0.53 -29.17
CA LEU A 483 -46.54 0.96 -30.56
C LEU A 483 -47.11 2.37 -30.71
N GLN A 484 -46.36 3.25 -31.36
CA GLN A 484 -46.79 4.59 -31.71
C GLN A 484 -46.96 4.74 -33.22
N MET A 485 -48.06 5.33 -33.70
CA MET A 485 -48.26 5.64 -35.11
C MET A 485 -49.06 6.93 -35.30
N GLU A 486 -48.63 7.78 -36.23
CA GLU A 486 -49.37 8.99 -36.59
C GLU A 486 -50.64 8.65 -37.40
N LEU A 487 -51.81 8.84 -36.80
CA LEU A 487 -53.10 8.41 -37.36
C LEU A 487 -54.20 9.45 -37.20
N GLY A 488 -54.96 9.64 -38.28
CA GLY A 488 -56.06 10.58 -38.42
C GLY A 488 -57.40 9.95 -38.06
N VAL A 489 -57.65 9.65 -36.78
CA VAL A 489 -58.78 8.81 -36.34
C VAL A 489 -59.93 9.70 -35.83
N PRO A 490 -61.18 9.50 -36.29
CA PRO A 490 -62.32 10.22 -35.74
C PRO A 490 -62.50 9.97 -34.23
N SER A 491 -63.02 10.95 -33.49
CA SER A 491 -63.30 10.80 -32.06
C SER A 491 -64.34 9.69 -31.81
N GLY A 492 -64.08 8.84 -30.83
CA GLY A 492 -64.90 7.69 -30.44
C GLY A 492 -64.65 6.40 -31.24
N GLU A 493 -63.78 6.42 -32.25
CA GLU A 493 -63.42 5.23 -33.03
C GLU A 493 -62.23 4.49 -32.41
N THR A 494 -62.19 3.18 -32.61
CA THR A 494 -61.16 2.31 -32.04
C THR A 494 -60.09 1.93 -33.05
N ILE A 495 -58.86 1.78 -32.55
CA ILE A 495 -57.71 1.22 -33.26
C ILE A 495 -57.29 -0.03 -32.51
N THR A 496 -57.13 -1.14 -33.23
CA THR A 496 -56.60 -2.39 -32.67
C THR A 496 -55.14 -2.54 -33.10
N TRP A 497 -54.26 -2.61 -32.13
CA TRP A 497 -52.82 -2.77 -32.26
C TRP A 497 -52.47 -4.23 -32.07
N MET A 498 -51.57 -4.76 -32.89
CA MET A 498 -51.20 -6.17 -32.88
C MET A 498 -49.71 -6.33 -33.16
N VAL A 499 -49.10 -7.29 -32.48
CA VAL A 499 -47.73 -7.72 -32.69
C VAL A 499 -47.75 -9.19 -33.08
N PHE A 500 -47.08 -9.54 -34.17
CA PHE A 500 -46.93 -10.91 -34.62
C PHE A 500 -45.45 -11.28 -34.72
N GLU A 501 -45.06 -12.48 -34.30
CA GLU A 501 -43.69 -12.99 -34.37
C GLU A 501 -43.50 -13.98 -35.53
N SER A 502 -42.30 -14.10 -36.08
CA SER A 502 -41.92 -15.16 -37.01
C SER A 502 -40.41 -15.38 -37.07
N SER A 503 -39.98 -16.60 -37.38
CA SER A 503 -38.58 -16.91 -37.73
C SER A 503 -38.26 -16.69 -39.22
N SER A 504 -39.22 -16.22 -40.01
CA SER A 504 -39.06 -15.93 -41.43
C SER A 504 -39.69 -14.60 -41.80
N GLU A 505 -38.96 -13.81 -42.59
CA GLU A 505 -39.33 -12.47 -43.07
C GLU A 505 -40.69 -12.41 -43.82
N SER A 506 -41.20 -13.54 -44.31
CA SER A 506 -42.31 -13.55 -45.28
C SER A 506 -43.51 -14.42 -44.92
N THR A 507 -43.36 -15.39 -44.02
CA THR A 507 -44.41 -16.38 -43.73
C THR A 507 -44.27 -16.92 -42.32
N GLY A 508 -45.38 -17.32 -41.71
CA GLY A 508 -45.35 -17.97 -40.40
C GLY A 508 -45.48 -17.01 -39.24
N TYR A 509 -46.20 -15.90 -39.42
CA TYR A 509 -46.50 -14.93 -38.37
C TYR A 509 -47.60 -15.45 -37.42
N SER A 510 -47.30 -15.56 -36.14
CA SER A 510 -48.24 -15.84 -35.02
C SER A 510 -48.48 -14.59 -34.19
N LEU A 511 -49.73 -14.37 -33.76
CA LEU A 511 -50.06 -13.22 -32.90
C LEU A 511 -49.48 -13.47 -31.50
N VAL A 512 -48.72 -12.50 -30.98
CA VAL A 512 -48.11 -12.56 -29.64
C VAL A 512 -48.71 -11.55 -28.68
N ALA A 513 -49.13 -10.37 -29.16
CA ALA A 513 -49.88 -9.41 -28.36
C ALA A 513 -50.87 -8.60 -29.18
N SER A 514 -51.89 -8.08 -28.50
CA SER A 514 -52.82 -7.12 -29.08
C SER A 514 -53.45 -6.23 -28.01
N ASN A 515 -53.59 -4.93 -28.31
CA ASN A 515 -54.30 -3.98 -27.46
C ASN A 515 -55.24 -3.12 -28.33
N THR A 516 -56.21 -2.43 -27.73
CA THR A 516 -57.15 -1.55 -28.45
C THR A 516 -57.26 -0.20 -27.77
N THR A 517 -57.03 0.88 -28.53
CA THR A 517 -57.18 2.25 -28.05
C THR A 517 -58.35 2.97 -28.70
N THR A 518 -59.06 3.79 -27.93
CA THR A 518 -60.18 4.60 -28.42
C THR A 518 -59.74 6.05 -28.60
N SER A 519 -59.98 6.61 -29.76
CA SER A 519 -59.63 8.01 -30.06
C SER A 519 -60.48 8.99 -29.25
N SER A 520 -59.84 9.82 -28.42
CA SER A 520 -60.50 10.92 -27.69
C SER A 520 -60.71 12.16 -28.58
N ALA A 521 -59.78 12.44 -29.51
CA ALA A 521 -59.79 13.61 -30.38
C ALA A 521 -59.66 13.28 -31.88
N SER A 522 -60.34 14.07 -32.72
CA SER A 522 -60.26 13.95 -34.18
C SER A 522 -59.07 14.75 -34.72
N GLY A 523 -58.27 14.16 -35.58
CA GLY A 523 -57.09 14.81 -36.18
C GLY A 523 -55.96 13.82 -36.40
N LEU A 524 -55.01 14.20 -37.26
CA LEU A 524 -53.76 13.48 -37.48
C LEU A 524 -52.79 13.84 -36.34
N THR A 525 -52.46 12.86 -35.52
CA THR A 525 -51.60 12.98 -34.34
C THR A 525 -50.95 11.64 -34.09
N ALA A 526 -49.81 11.62 -33.40
CA ALA A 526 -49.24 10.40 -32.84
C ALA A 526 -50.27 9.75 -31.90
N ARG A 527 -50.43 8.42 -32.02
CA ARG A 527 -51.31 7.61 -31.19
C ARG A 527 -50.59 6.36 -30.78
N GLN A 528 -50.75 5.98 -29.53
CA GLN A 528 -50.11 4.81 -28.96
C GLN A 528 -51.10 3.66 -28.75
N SER A 529 -50.55 2.46 -28.58
CA SER A 529 -51.31 1.23 -28.33
C SER A 529 -51.73 1.03 -26.88
N GLY A 530 -51.14 1.78 -25.94
CA GLY A 530 -51.04 1.33 -24.55
C GLY A 530 -50.12 0.11 -24.42
N PRO A 531 -49.97 -0.44 -23.21
CA PRO A 531 -49.02 -1.52 -22.93
C PRO A 531 -49.33 -2.79 -23.73
N LEU A 532 -48.29 -3.42 -24.25
CA LEU A 532 -48.30 -4.66 -25.00
C LEU A 532 -47.47 -5.75 -24.30
N GLY A 533 -46.40 -5.39 -23.59
CA GLY A 533 -45.60 -6.27 -22.72
C GLY A 533 -45.00 -7.47 -23.46
N VAL A 534 -44.33 -7.23 -24.60
CA VAL A 534 -43.78 -8.32 -25.43
C VAL A 534 -42.26 -8.28 -25.45
N SER A 535 -41.62 -9.36 -24.99
CA SER A 535 -40.19 -9.57 -25.22
C SER A 535 -39.92 -9.88 -26.69
N LEU A 536 -39.10 -9.03 -27.33
CA LEU A 536 -38.63 -9.14 -28.69
C LEU A 536 -37.22 -9.76 -28.67
N SER A 537 -37.02 -10.87 -29.37
CA SER A 537 -35.73 -11.56 -29.39
C SER A 537 -34.88 -11.22 -30.61
N ALA A 538 -33.57 -11.09 -30.41
CA ALA A 538 -32.56 -10.87 -31.43
C ALA A 538 -32.67 -11.92 -32.55
N GLY A 539 -32.60 -11.47 -33.81
CA GLY A 539 -32.67 -12.33 -34.99
C GLY A 539 -34.07 -12.82 -35.38
N MET A 540 -35.12 -12.46 -34.62
CA MET A 540 -36.52 -12.77 -34.95
C MET A 540 -37.19 -11.63 -35.72
N TYR A 541 -38.25 -11.97 -36.48
CA TYR A 541 -39.03 -11.00 -37.24
C TYR A 541 -40.35 -10.68 -36.54
N TYR A 542 -40.65 -9.40 -36.35
CA TYR A 542 -41.90 -8.95 -35.75
C TYR A 542 -42.71 -8.07 -36.71
N ALA A 543 -43.96 -8.46 -36.98
CA ALA A 543 -44.90 -7.64 -37.73
C ALA A 543 -45.80 -6.86 -36.76
N MET A 544 -45.62 -5.54 -36.73
CA MET A 544 -46.34 -4.61 -35.84
C MET A 544 -47.39 -3.87 -36.65
N VAL A 545 -48.63 -3.86 -36.18
CA VAL A 545 -49.79 -3.53 -37.04
C VAL A 545 -50.88 -2.78 -36.27
N ALA A 546 -51.32 -1.65 -36.82
CA ALA A 546 -52.54 -0.96 -36.43
C ALA A 546 -53.69 -1.31 -37.39
N HIS A 547 -54.85 -1.70 -36.87
CA HIS A 547 -56.09 -2.01 -37.60
C HIS A 547 -57.23 -1.08 -37.20
N TRP A 548 -58.06 -0.73 -38.17
CA TRP A 548 -59.23 0.11 -37.97
C TRP A 548 -60.36 -0.24 -38.94
N THR A 549 -61.59 0.04 -38.53
CA THR A 549 -62.79 -0.12 -39.37
C THR A 549 -63.32 1.22 -39.90
N ALA A 550 -63.12 2.29 -39.15
CA ALA A 550 -63.48 3.67 -39.50
C ALA A 550 -62.63 4.26 -40.63
N SER A 551 -62.97 5.47 -41.09
CA SER A 551 -62.18 6.17 -42.11
C SER A 551 -61.00 6.89 -41.47
N VAL A 552 -59.86 6.22 -41.35
CA VAL A 552 -58.64 6.75 -40.72
C VAL A 552 -57.68 7.31 -41.77
N GLY A 553 -57.09 8.47 -41.48
CA GLY A 553 -55.97 9.05 -42.23
C GLY A 553 -54.63 8.42 -41.83
N TYR A 554 -53.79 8.06 -42.79
CA TYR A 554 -52.44 7.50 -42.56
C TYR A 554 -51.52 7.87 -43.72
N GLY A 555 -50.21 7.82 -43.52
CA GLY A 555 -49.21 8.04 -44.57
C GLY A 555 -48.16 6.93 -44.65
N TRP A 556 -47.30 6.99 -45.67
CA TRP A 556 -46.23 6.00 -45.90
C TRP A 556 -45.03 6.60 -46.63
N VAL A 557 -43.93 5.86 -46.66
CA VAL A 557 -42.70 6.19 -47.42
C VAL A 557 -42.39 5.04 -48.37
N THR A 558 -41.84 5.31 -49.56
CA THR A 558 -41.67 4.32 -50.65
C THR A 558 -40.21 4.00 -51.02
N SER A 559 -39.21 4.62 -50.39
CA SER A 559 -37.81 4.58 -50.88
C SER A 559 -36.72 4.41 -49.81
N VAL A 560 -37.03 3.88 -48.62
CA VAL A 560 -36.09 3.88 -47.47
C VAL A 560 -35.95 2.50 -46.81
N LEU A 561 -36.44 1.41 -47.44
CA LEU A 561 -36.30 0.06 -46.87
C LEU A 561 -35.16 -0.74 -47.53
N PRO A 562 -34.33 -1.48 -46.76
CA PRO A 562 -34.39 -1.61 -45.30
C PRO A 562 -33.94 -0.33 -44.57
N ALA A 563 -34.61 0.02 -43.48
CA ALA A 563 -34.26 1.16 -42.63
C ALA A 563 -33.67 0.64 -41.33
N VAL A 564 -32.42 0.99 -41.04
CA VAL A 564 -31.74 0.64 -39.79
C VAL A 564 -32.21 1.60 -38.70
N THR A 565 -32.41 1.07 -37.51
CA THR A 565 -32.81 1.76 -36.28
C THR A 565 -31.99 1.17 -35.12
N THR A 566 -31.99 1.81 -33.96
CA THR A 566 -31.20 1.39 -32.80
C THR A 566 -31.50 -0.06 -32.37
N VAL A 567 -32.78 -0.45 -32.27
CA VAL A 567 -33.20 -1.80 -31.82
C VAL A 567 -33.30 -2.86 -32.94
N GLY A 568 -33.08 -2.47 -34.20
CA GLY A 568 -33.28 -3.40 -35.31
C GLY A 568 -33.36 -2.77 -36.70
N THR A 569 -33.98 -3.48 -37.64
CA THR A 569 -34.11 -3.03 -39.03
C THR A 569 -35.53 -3.23 -39.53
N ILE A 570 -36.15 -2.17 -40.03
CA ILE A 570 -37.41 -2.26 -40.77
C ILE A 570 -37.11 -2.88 -42.13
N VAL A 571 -37.65 -4.06 -42.42
CA VAL A 571 -37.36 -4.81 -43.66
C VAL A 571 -38.47 -4.66 -44.70
N LYS A 572 -39.74 -4.59 -44.27
CA LYS A 572 -40.93 -4.47 -45.15
C LYS A 572 -42.06 -3.74 -44.43
N GLY A 573 -42.99 -3.14 -45.18
CA GLY A 573 -44.27 -2.73 -44.61
C GLY A 573 -45.32 -3.81 -44.69
N VAL A 574 -46.31 -3.70 -43.81
CA VAL A 574 -47.49 -4.54 -43.70
C VAL A 574 -48.71 -3.78 -44.22
N MET A 575 -49.52 -4.43 -45.04
CA MET A 575 -50.81 -3.91 -45.45
C MET A 575 -51.87 -4.98 -45.64
N GLY A 576 -53.12 -4.57 -45.46
CA GLY A 576 -54.27 -5.31 -45.95
C GLY A 576 -55.57 -4.54 -45.81
N ALA A 577 -56.66 -5.21 -46.18
CA ALA A 577 -58.01 -4.67 -46.13
C ALA A 577 -58.98 -5.75 -45.64
N GLY A 578 -59.81 -5.41 -44.66
CA GLY A 578 -60.73 -6.32 -44.00
C GLY A 578 -61.43 -5.64 -42.81
N ALA A 579 -62.72 -5.96 -42.63
CA ALA A 579 -63.51 -5.46 -41.51
C ALA A 579 -63.14 -6.14 -40.18
N THR A 580 -62.47 -7.29 -40.24
CA THR A 580 -61.94 -8.01 -39.09
C THR A 580 -60.43 -7.79 -39.00
N ALA A 581 -59.92 -7.68 -37.78
CA ALA A 581 -58.49 -7.70 -37.53
C ALA A 581 -57.86 -8.99 -38.08
N PRO A 582 -56.63 -8.93 -38.63
CA PRO A 582 -55.92 -10.12 -39.11
C PRO A 582 -55.63 -11.08 -37.94
N THR A 583 -55.83 -12.38 -38.15
CA THR A 583 -55.61 -13.43 -37.14
C THR A 583 -54.43 -14.34 -37.48
N GLY A 584 -53.48 -13.89 -38.30
CA GLY A 584 -52.36 -14.71 -38.83
C GLY A 584 -51.83 -14.19 -40.18
N PRO A 585 -51.18 -15.02 -41.02
CA PRO A 585 -50.39 -14.59 -42.20
C PRO A 585 -51.23 -14.11 -43.40
N ALA A 586 -52.45 -13.62 -43.17
CA ALA A 586 -53.27 -12.92 -44.16
C ALA A 586 -52.76 -11.49 -44.46
N MET A 587 -51.65 -11.10 -43.84
CA MET A 587 -50.99 -9.81 -44.01
C MET A 587 -50.17 -9.81 -45.30
N ALA A 588 -50.45 -8.86 -46.20
CA ALA A 588 -49.63 -8.67 -47.39
C ALA A 588 -48.45 -7.75 -47.04
N THR A 589 -47.24 -8.10 -47.46
CA THR A 589 -46.08 -7.21 -47.32
C THR A 589 -45.90 -6.32 -48.55
N VAL A 590 -45.38 -5.12 -48.34
CA VAL A 590 -45.08 -4.14 -49.39
C VAL A 590 -43.73 -3.49 -49.15
N SER A 591 -43.18 -2.88 -50.21
CA SER A 591 -41.95 -2.10 -50.14
C SER A 591 -42.11 -0.70 -49.52
N ASN A 592 -43.32 -0.37 -49.07
CA ASN A 592 -43.57 0.89 -48.37
C ASN A 592 -43.31 0.69 -46.88
N SER A 593 -42.82 1.70 -46.16
CA SER A 593 -42.86 1.74 -44.69
C SER A 593 -43.92 2.72 -44.21
N TYR A 594 -44.37 2.54 -42.97
CA TYR A 594 -45.30 3.43 -42.28
C TYR A 594 -44.58 4.07 -41.09
N ALA A 595 -44.97 5.28 -40.68
CA ALA A 595 -44.38 5.93 -39.51
C ALA A 595 -44.94 5.32 -38.23
N MET A 596 -44.35 4.18 -37.87
CA MET A 596 -44.69 3.42 -36.68
C MET A 596 -43.41 3.24 -35.86
N SER A 597 -43.37 3.89 -34.70
CA SER A 597 -42.24 3.90 -33.76
C SER A 597 -42.50 2.89 -32.63
N LEU A 598 -41.43 2.35 -32.07
CA LEU A 598 -41.47 1.44 -30.92
C LEU A 598 -41.14 2.24 -29.66
N VAL A 599 -41.79 1.88 -28.55
CA VAL A 599 -41.48 2.37 -27.21
C VAL A 599 -40.96 1.17 -26.42
N VAL A 600 -39.70 1.25 -25.96
CA VAL A 600 -38.93 0.19 -25.29
C VAL A 600 -38.20 0.82 -24.07
N ALA A 601 -38.34 0.26 -22.86
CA ALA A 601 -37.77 0.69 -21.54
C ALA A 601 -38.21 2.07 -20.95
N SER A 602 -37.71 2.49 -19.77
CA SER A 602 -38.26 2.33 -18.39
C SER A 602 -39.09 3.50 -17.81
N GLU A 603 -39.50 4.49 -18.59
CA GLU A 603 -40.47 5.53 -18.15
C GLU A 603 -41.93 5.01 -18.15
N VAL A 604 -42.14 3.82 -17.58
CA VAL A 604 -43.41 3.12 -17.60
C VAL A 604 -43.99 3.11 -16.20
N ASP A 605 -45.29 3.37 -16.12
CA ASP A 605 -46.15 3.13 -14.97
C ASP A 605 -46.57 1.64 -15.03
N ASP A 606 -45.78 0.73 -14.44
CA ASP A 606 -45.99 -0.73 -14.60
C ASP A 606 -47.21 -1.23 -13.82
N ASP A 607 -47.57 -0.56 -12.73
CA ASP A 607 -48.75 -0.87 -11.90
C ASP A 607 -50.02 -0.05 -12.23
N LEU A 608 -49.89 0.98 -13.06
CA LEU A 608 -50.95 1.84 -13.61
C LEU A 608 -51.55 2.86 -12.63
N ASP A 609 -50.79 3.38 -11.69
CA ASP A 609 -51.23 4.35 -10.68
C ASP A 609 -51.07 5.83 -11.10
N SER A 610 -50.40 6.08 -12.23
CA SER A 610 -50.08 7.38 -12.86
C SER A 610 -48.83 8.09 -12.37
N TRP A 611 -48.01 7.47 -11.53
CA TRP A 611 -46.61 7.78 -11.37
C TRP A 611 -45.78 6.92 -12.34
N LEU A 612 -44.54 7.33 -12.62
CA LEU A 612 -43.66 6.60 -13.55
C LEU A 612 -42.60 5.89 -12.71
N ALA A 613 -42.02 4.81 -13.21
CA ALA A 613 -40.89 4.14 -12.55
C ALA A 613 -39.76 5.09 -12.09
N CYS A 614 -39.49 6.16 -12.84
CA CYS A 614 -38.49 7.19 -12.49
C CYS A 614 -38.93 8.11 -11.33
N GLU A 615 -40.21 8.11 -10.97
CA GLU A 615 -40.80 8.87 -9.86
C GLU A 615 -41.16 7.95 -8.68
N GLU A 616 -40.90 6.64 -8.74
CA GLU A 616 -41.36 5.64 -7.77
C GLU A 616 -40.24 4.73 -7.28
N CYS A 617 -40.34 4.27 -6.02
CA CYS A 617 -39.37 3.39 -5.40
C CYS A 617 -39.73 1.89 -5.52
N ASP A 618 -40.97 1.55 -5.91
CA ASP A 618 -41.39 0.21 -6.34
C ASP A 618 -42.49 0.28 -7.43
N ASP A 619 -42.06 0.37 -8.69
CA ASP A 619 -42.91 0.45 -9.91
C ASP A 619 -43.81 -0.79 -10.14
N THR A 620 -43.75 -1.79 -9.26
CA THR A 620 -44.61 -2.98 -9.35
C THR A 620 -45.80 -2.94 -8.38
N ASP A 621 -45.86 -1.96 -7.48
CA ASP A 621 -46.89 -1.81 -6.46
C ASP A 621 -47.42 -0.37 -6.36
N GLY A 622 -48.58 -0.11 -6.99
CA GLY A 622 -49.20 1.22 -7.02
C GLY A 622 -49.81 1.69 -5.70
N THR A 623 -49.34 1.13 -4.58
CA THR A 623 -49.52 1.66 -3.23
C THR A 623 -48.25 2.32 -2.68
N ILE A 624 -47.14 2.23 -3.41
CA ILE A 624 -45.81 2.78 -3.09
C ILE A 624 -45.49 3.84 -4.15
N ASN A 625 -45.67 5.12 -3.81
CA ASN A 625 -45.46 6.25 -4.72
C ASN A 625 -45.30 7.56 -3.92
N PRO A 626 -44.78 8.66 -4.51
CA PRO A 626 -44.51 9.91 -3.79
C PRO A 626 -45.70 10.59 -3.08
N ASP A 627 -46.92 10.22 -3.43
CA ASP A 627 -48.16 10.74 -2.84
C ASP A 627 -48.81 9.75 -1.85
N ALA A 628 -48.17 8.60 -1.59
CA ALA A 628 -48.65 7.58 -0.67
C ALA A 628 -48.61 8.11 0.78
N VAL A 629 -49.35 7.42 1.65
CA VAL A 629 -49.38 7.76 3.08
C VAL A 629 -48.55 6.74 3.81
N GLU A 630 -47.50 7.23 4.46
CA GLU A 630 -46.56 6.40 5.18
C GLU A 630 -47.21 5.61 6.33
N VAL A 631 -46.86 4.34 6.39
CA VAL A 631 -47.24 3.37 7.41
C VAL A 631 -46.03 3.14 8.29
N CYS A 632 -46.00 3.83 9.42
CA CYS A 632 -44.82 3.82 10.25
C CYS A 632 -44.39 2.45 10.79
N ASP A 633 -43.07 2.25 10.82
CA ASP A 633 -42.34 1.11 11.39
C ASP A 633 -42.70 -0.24 10.74
N ASP A 634 -43.12 -0.24 9.46
CA ASP A 634 -43.38 -1.47 8.71
C ASP A 634 -42.23 -1.87 7.76
N GLY A 635 -41.16 -1.06 7.72
CA GLY A 635 -39.92 -1.28 6.99
C GLY A 635 -40.03 -1.04 5.50
N ILE A 636 -41.12 -0.42 5.04
CA ILE A 636 -41.36 -0.10 3.63
C ILE A 636 -41.52 1.42 3.54
N ASP A 637 -40.74 2.07 2.67
CA ASP A 637 -40.89 3.48 2.33
C ASP A 637 -42.03 3.64 1.31
N GLN A 638 -43.24 3.95 1.74
CA GLN A 638 -44.38 4.03 0.82
C GLN A 638 -44.42 5.34 0.05
N ASP A 639 -44.00 6.45 0.67
CA ASP A 639 -43.98 7.78 0.06
C ASP A 639 -42.67 8.11 -0.67
N CYS A 640 -41.78 7.13 -0.80
CA CYS A 640 -40.51 7.20 -1.50
C CYS A 640 -39.66 8.41 -1.06
N SER A 641 -39.74 8.76 0.23
CA SER A 641 -38.99 9.88 0.82
C SER A 641 -37.56 9.51 1.19
N GLY A 642 -37.17 8.26 0.99
CA GLY A 642 -35.86 7.69 1.28
C GLY A 642 -35.77 7.03 2.66
N ALA A 643 -36.88 6.93 3.40
CA ALA A 643 -36.92 6.28 4.71
C ALA A 643 -38.36 5.98 5.18
N ASP A 644 -38.56 4.82 5.82
CA ASP A 644 -39.78 4.52 6.58
C ASP A 644 -39.94 5.49 7.77
N LEU A 645 -41.15 6.04 7.92
CA LEU A 645 -41.49 6.94 9.02
C LEU A 645 -41.45 6.19 10.36
N VAL A 646 -40.57 6.60 11.28
CA VAL A 646 -40.57 6.04 12.64
C VAL A 646 -41.66 6.68 13.50
N CYS A 647 -42.54 5.87 14.11
CA CYS A 647 -43.55 6.35 15.06
C CYS A 647 -43.03 6.32 16.51
N GLY A 648 -43.16 7.45 17.22
CA GLY A 648 -42.81 7.52 18.64
C GLY A 648 -43.84 6.80 19.53
N ASP A 649 -43.36 5.93 20.43
CA ASP A 649 -44.13 5.33 21.52
C ASP A 649 -44.66 6.42 22.48
N ASP A 650 -45.87 6.91 22.22
CA ASP A 650 -46.59 7.83 23.10
C ASP A 650 -47.39 7.01 24.14
N ASP A 651 -46.70 6.45 25.13
CA ASP A 651 -47.30 5.74 26.28
C ASP A 651 -46.90 6.36 27.64
N ASP A 652 -46.96 7.69 27.74
CA ASP A 652 -46.98 8.41 29.03
C ASP A 652 -48.41 8.42 29.63
N VAL A 653 -48.91 7.25 30.04
CA VAL A 653 -50.03 7.15 31.02
C VAL A 653 -49.55 6.55 32.32
N ALA A 654 -49.41 7.45 33.29
CA ALA A 654 -49.29 7.15 34.71
C ALA A 654 -50.35 6.15 35.19
N ASP A 655 -49.89 5.04 35.79
CA ASP A 655 -50.51 4.55 37.02
C ASP A 655 -49.47 3.83 37.90
N ASP A 656 -49.41 4.35 39.12
CA ASP A 656 -48.79 3.85 40.33
C ASP A 656 -49.50 2.55 40.77
N ASP A 657 -48.74 1.47 41.03
CA ASP A 657 -48.93 0.54 42.16
C ASP A 657 -48.19 -0.80 41.90
N ASP A 658 -47.25 -1.13 42.81
CA ASP A 658 -46.90 -2.45 43.40
C ASP A 658 -47.12 -3.73 42.52
N VAL A 659 -46.21 -4.72 42.39
CA VAL A 659 -45.69 -5.61 43.45
C VAL A 659 -44.49 -6.45 42.94
N ALA A 660 -43.59 -6.78 43.86
CA ALA A 660 -42.47 -7.73 43.87
C ALA A 660 -42.61 -9.09 43.13
N ASP A 661 -41.49 -9.58 42.58
CA ASP A 661 -40.67 -10.75 43.03
C ASP A 661 -39.48 -10.83 42.04
N ASP A 662 -38.24 -10.67 42.46
CA ASP A 662 -37.37 -11.68 43.11
C ASP A 662 -36.96 -12.82 42.17
N ASP A 663 -35.63 -12.88 41.99
CA ASP A 663 -34.82 -14.06 41.68
C ASP A 663 -34.80 -14.66 40.25
N ASP A 664 -33.63 -14.47 39.65
CA ASP A 664 -32.68 -15.54 39.31
C ASP A 664 -32.67 -16.18 37.91
N VAL A 665 -31.56 -15.86 37.21
CA VAL A 665 -30.55 -16.79 36.63
C VAL A 665 -30.73 -17.22 35.17
N ALA A 666 -29.79 -16.70 34.36
CA ALA A 666 -28.91 -17.34 33.34
C ALA A 666 -29.48 -18.39 32.38
N ASP A 667 -29.23 -18.22 31.09
CA ASP A 667 -28.10 -18.85 30.36
C ASP A 667 -28.31 -18.67 28.84
N ASP A 668 -27.19 -18.40 28.17
CA ASP A 668 -26.78 -18.83 26.82
C ASP A 668 -27.62 -18.45 25.59
N ASP A 669 -27.02 -17.54 24.82
CA ASP A 669 -26.38 -17.81 23.52
C ASP A 669 -27.20 -18.35 22.33
N ASP A 670 -27.06 -17.56 21.27
CA ASP A 670 -26.76 -17.94 19.88
C ASP A 670 -27.86 -18.45 18.92
N ASP A 671 -27.85 -17.74 17.78
CA ASP A 671 -27.88 -18.22 16.40
C ASP A 671 -29.17 -18.78 15.80
N ASP A 672 -29.62 -18.16 14.70
CA ASP A 672 -29.23 -18.62 13.36
C ASP A 672 -30.02 -17.81 12.30
N ASP A 673 -29.39 -16.79 11.71
CA ASP A 673 -29.71 -16.33 10.36
C ASP A 673 -28.68 -16.95 9.41
N VAL A 674 -29.13 -17.77 8.46
CA VAL A 674 -28.27 -18.54 7.57
C VAL A 674 -28.55 -18.19 6.10
N ALA A 675 -27.47 -17.75 5.44
CA ALA A 675 -27.12 -17.81 4.00
C ALA A 675 -27.80 -16.78 3.06
N ASP A 676 -27.14 -16.18 2.07
CA ASP A 676 -25.88 -16.52 1.36
C ASP A 676 -25.46 -15.31 0.46
N ASP A 677 -24.15 -15.14 0.22
CA ASP A 677 -23.45 -14.45 -0.90
C ASP A 677 -23.74 -12.96 -1.19
N ASP A 678 -22.84 -12.06 -1.61
CA ASP A 678 -21.38 -11.97 -1.91
C ASP A 678 -21.26 -10.51 -2.42
N ASP A 679 -20.66 -9.58 -1.68
CA ASP A 679 -19.34 -9.04 -2.04
C ASP A 679 -18.64 -8.54 -0.77
N SER A 680 -17.60 -9.27 -0.41
CA SER A 680 -16.71 -9.03 0.73
C SER A 680 -15.69 -7.95 0.39
N ALA A 681 -15.95 -6.70 0.75
CA ALA A 681 -14.87 -5.81 1.16
C ALA A 681 -14.24 -6.44 2.41
N ASP A 682 -12.99 -6.88 2.29
CA ASP A 682 -12.22 -7.45 3.40
C ASP A 682 -12.16 -6.36 4.48
N VAL A 683 -12.93 -6.43 5.57
CA VAL A 683 -12.71 -5.52 6.70
C VAL A 683 -11.55 -6.12 7.47
N VAL A 684 -10.36 -5.52 7.40
CA VAL A 684 -9.24 -5.93 8.25
C VAL A 684 -9.62 -5.60 9.70
N GLU A 685 -10.11 -6.61 10.43
CA GLU A 685 -10.45 -6.49 11.85
C GLU A 685 -9.25 -5.90 12.63
N GLY A 686 -9.47 -4.73 13.26
CA GLY A 686 -8.51 -4.09 14.16
C GLY A 686 -8.03 -2.68 13.76
N CYS A 687 -8.38 -2.18 12.57
CA CYS A 687 -8.11 -0.81 12.12
C CYS A 687 -9.32 0.10 12.40
N TRP A 688 -9.11 1.31 12.92
CA TRP A 688 -10.20 2.26 13.21
C TRP A 688 -9.69 3.67 13.54
N LEU A 689 -10.58 4.66 13.41
CA LEU A 689 -10.42 6.05 13.85
C LEU A 689 -11.60 6.42 14.76
N LEU A 690 -11.30 7.07 15.89
CA LEU A 690 -12.27 7.67 16.79
C LEU A 690 -12.05 9.19 16.79
N ASP A 691 -12.89 9.90 16.04
CA ASP A 691 -12.92 11.37 15.92
C ASP A 691 -13.78 12.05 17.01
N PHE A 692 -14.50 11.26 17.80
CA PHE A 692 -15.36 11.68 18.91
C PHE A 692 -16.55 12.58 18.56
N GLU A 693 -16.94 12.69 17.29
CA GLU A 693 -18.00 13.61 16.88
C GLU A 693 -19.40 13.06 17.14
N ALA A 694 -19.61 11.77 16.88
CA ALA A 694 -20.88 11.10 17.10
C ALA A 694 -21.10 10.70 18.57
N ASP A 695 -20.06 10.17 19.21
CA ASP A 695 -20.07 9.73 20.62
C ASP A 695 -18.64 9.69 21.20
N GLY A 696 -18.49 9.23 22.44
CA GLY A 696 -17.21 9.15 23.14
C GLY A 696 -16.27 8.02 22.69
N GLY A 697 -16.57 7.32 21.59
CA GLY A 697 -15.73 6.25 21.03
C GLY A 697 -15.66 5.00 21.89
N GLY A 698 -16.67 4.76 22.72
CA GLY A 698 -16.71 3.62 23.66
C GLY A 698 -15.82 3.76 24.90
N PHE A 699 -15.03 4.83 25.03
CA PHE A 699 -14.21 5.07 26.22
C PHE A 699 -15.07 5.17 27.48
N ALA A 700 -14.61 4.52 28.55
CA ALA A 700 -15.21 4.52 29.88
C ALA A 700 -14.26 5.15 30.90
N ASP A 701 -14.81 5.97 31.80
CA ASP A 701 -14.11 6.60 32.90
C ASP A 701 -14.21 5.74 34.16
N ASP A 702 -13.20 4.90 34.40
CA ASP A 702 -13.37 3.72 35.26
C ASP A 702 -13.32 4.00 36.79
N GLU A 703 -13.17 5.26 37.24
CA GLU A 703 -13.14 5.60 38.67
C GLU A 703 -13.86 6.89 39.09
N VAL A 704 -14.42 6.88 40.32
CA VAL A 704 -15.06 8.03 40.98
C VAL A 704 -14.10 8.67 42.00
N PRO A 705 -13.83 9.98 41.94
CA PRO A 705 -14.41 10.96 41.02
C PRO A 705 -13.66 11.00 39.68
N SER A 706 -14.40 10.72 38.61
CA SER A 706 -13.93 10.87 37.24
C SER A 706 -13.68 12.33 36.92
N ASN A 707 -12.54 12.58 36.29
CA ASN A 707 -12.18 13.86 35.71
C ASN A 707 -11.77 13.58 34.27
N TRP A 708 -12.62 12.91 33.52
CA TRP A 708 -12.60 12.91 32.06
C TRP A 708 -14.00 13.27 31.59
N GLU A 709 -14.10 14.22 30.68
CA GLU A 709 -15.34 14.76 30.13
C GLU A 709 -15.26 14.73 28.61
N TRP A 710 -16.30 14.20 27.97
CA TRP A 710 -16.47 14.24 26.51
C TRP A 710 -17.35 15.42 26.08
N GLY A 711 -16.93 16.12 25.03
CA GLY A 711 -17.68 17.21 24.40
C GLY A 711 -16.82 18.41 24.01
N VAL A 712 -17.46 19.56 23.81
CA VAL A 712 -16.79 20.76 23.28
C VAL A 712 -15.88 21.44 24.33
N PRO A 713 -14.57 21.62 24.07
CA PRO A 713 -13.67 22.25 25.01
C PRO A 713 -13.94 23.77 25.11
N THR A 714 -14.08 24.27 26.33
CA THR A 714 -14.26 25.70 26.63
C THR A 714 -13.07 26.31 27.38
N SER A 715 -12.07 25.49 27.70
CA SER A 715 -10.75 25.84 28.24
C SER A 715 -9.63 25.08 27.52
N GLY A 716 -8.37 25.23 27.96
CA GLY A 716 -7.24 24.58 27.30
C GLY A 716 -7.04 25.10 25.87
N PRO A 717 -7.07 24.25 24.83
CA PRO A 717 -6.98 24.67 23.44
C PRO A 717 -8.22 25.47 22.99
N GLY A 718 -9.37 25.31 23.66
CA GLY A 718 -10.63 26.02 23.37
C GLY A 718 -11.31 25.63 22.05
N VAL A 719 -10.71 24.74 21.28
CA VAL A 719 -11.22 24.07 20.07
C VAL A 719 -10.65 22.66 20.04
N ALA A 720 -11.37 21.73 19.41
CA ALA A 720 -10.91 20.38 19.10
C ALA A 720 -9.78 20.41 18.03
N TYR A 721 -9.08 19.31 17.84
CA TYR A 721 -8.08 19.17 16.77
C TYR A 721 -8.78 18.96 15.43
N SER A 722 -9.77 18.08 15.40
CA SER A 722 -10.74 17.88 14.32
C SER A 722 -12.16 18.09 14.88
N GLY A 723 -13.15 18.39 14.04
CA GLY A 723 -14.54 18.50 14.50
C GLY A 723 -14.81 19.50 15.64
N ALA A 724 -15.63 19.11 16.61
CA ALA A 724 -16.09 19.94 17.72
C ALA A 724 -15.88 19.32 19.10
N ASN A 725 -15.84 17.99 19.23
CA ASN A 725 -15.84 17.27 20.50
C ASN A 725 -14.45 16.66 20.78
N VAL A 726 -14.08 16.57 22.06
CA VAL A 726 -12.84 15.91 22.50
C VAL A 726 -13.08 15.17 23.81
N TRP A 727 -12.16 14.29 24.18
CA TRP A 727 -12.00 13.89 25.57
C TRP A 727 -11.02 14.81 26.29
N ALA A 728 -11.41 15.36 27.43
CA ALA A 728 -10.53 16.20 28.24
C ALA A 728 -10.65 15.88 29.71
N THR A 729 -9.57 16.08 30.48
CA THR A 729 -9.66 15.86 31.92
C THR A 729 -10.71 16.77 32.58
N ILE A 730 -10.87 18.01 32.11
CA ILE A 730 -12.02 18.88 32.38
C ILE A 730 -12.19 19.81 31.17
N LEU A 731 -13.38 19.86 30.55
CA LEU A 731 -13.60 20.66 29.34
C LEU A 731 -13.64 22.17 29.58
N GLY A 732 -14.03 22.59 30.80
CA GLY A 732 -14.33 23.99 31.13
C GLY A 732 -13.52 24.62 32.26
N GLY A 733 -12.37 24.04 32.62
CA GLY A 733 -11.49 24.63 33.62
C GLY A 733 -10.33 23.74 34.03
N ASP A 734 -9.76 24.07 35.20
CA ASP A 734 -8.60 23.38 35.75
C ASP A 734 -9.02 22.08 36.45
N PHE A 735 -8.25 21.00 36.29
CA PHE A 735 -8.52 19.74 37.00
C PHE A 735 -8.38 19.91 38.53
N LEU A 736 -9.19 19.18 39.29
CA LEU A 736 -9.29 19.35 40.74
C LEU A 736 -8.17 18.61 41.48
N SER A 737 -7.15 19.33 41.94
CA SER A 737 -6.20 18.76 42.90
C SER A 737 -6.89 18.32 44.19
N GLY A 738 -6.72 17.06 44.59
CA GLY A 738 -7.18 16.57 45.87
C GLY A 738 -6.57 17.40 47.01
N VAL A 739 -7.40 17.99 47.87
CA VAL A 739 -6.92 18.71 49.07
C VAL A 739 -6.41 17.68 50.10
N GLY A 740 -5.23 17.10 49.86
CA GLY A 740 -4.53 16.19 50.79
C GLY A 740 -4.25 14.76 50.32
N SER A 741 -4.57 14.38 49.08
CA SER A 741 -4.25 13.08 48.46
C SER A 741 -3.99 13.26 46.95
N PRO A 742 -3.12 12.43 46.32
CA PRO A 742 -3.02 12.39 44.86
C PRO A 742 -4.36 12.04 44.22
N LEU A 743 -4.61 12.60 43.06
CA LEU A 743 -5.72 12.28 42.17
C LEU A 743 -5.19 11.32 41.09
N GLU A 744 -5.89 10.20 40.90
CA GLU A 744 -5.68 9.25 39.80
C GLU A 744 -7.01 9.16 39.05
N SER A 745 -6.98 9.20 37.71
CA SER A 745 -8.17 9.14 36.85
C SER A 745 -7.83 8.46 35.54
N ASP A 746 -8.55 7.38 35.23
CA ASP A 746 -8.32 6.54 34.06
C ASP A 746 -9.42 6.75 33.02
N LEU A 747 -9.00 6.82 31.74
CA LEU A 747 -9.89 6.80 30.58
C LEU A 747 -9.54 5.54 29.76
N ASP A 748 -10.43 4.57 29.77
CA ASP A 748 -10.19 3.23 29.24
C ASP A 748 -11.03 2.97 28.01
N LEU A 749 -10.40 2.47 26.96
CA LEU A 749 -11.11 1.89 25.84
C LEU A 749 -11.47 0.43 26.16
N PRO A 750 -12.66 -0.06 25.79
CA PRO A 750 -13.00 -1.47 25.87
C PRO A 750 -11.94 -2.34 25.17
N ALA A 751 -11.87 -3.62 25.54
CA ALA A 751 -10.88 -4.54 24.97
C ALA A 751 -11.02 -4.61 23.43
N ILE A 752 -9.95 -4.23 22.73
CA ILE A 752 -9.85 -4.23 21.27
C ILE A 752 -8.88 -5.31 20.81
N THR A 753 -9.12 -5.93 19.66
CA THR A 753 -8.16 -6.83 19.02
C THR A 753 -7.31 -6.04 18.04
N LEU A 754 -5.99 -6.08 18.21
CA LEU A 754 -5.06 -5.38 17.30
C LEU A 754 -4.85 -6.19 16.02
N PRO A 755 -4.59 -5.54 14.86
CA PRO A 755 -4.23 -6.25 13.64
C PRO A 755 -3.03 -7.18 13.82
N ALA A 756 -3.01 -8.30 13.09
CA ALA A 756 -1.89 -9.26 13.10
C ALA A 756 -0.71 -8.84 12.18
N ALA A 757 -0.60 -7.54 11.90
CA ALA A 757 0.42 -6.87 11.10
C ALA A 757 1.14 -5.82 11.97
N PRO A 758 2.15 -5.08 11.48
CA PRO A 758 2.70 -3.96 12.25
C PRO A 758 1.62 -2.95 12.61
N VAL A 759 1.49 -2.59 13.89
CA VAL A 759 0.37 -1.77 14.40
C VAL A 759 0.90 -0.49 15.00
N THR A 760 0.35 0.65 14.61
CA THR A 760 0.65 1.97 15.19
C THR A 760 -0.60 2.57 15.84
N LEU A 761 -0.48 2.94 17.11
CA LEU A 761 -1.42 3.82 17.79
C LEU A 761 -1.02 5.27 17.56
N SER A 762 -1.94 6.09 17.05
CA SER A 762 -1.74 7.53 16.93
C SER A 762 -2.92 8.31 17.52
N PHE A 763 -2.65 9.50 18.04
CA PHE A 763 -3.68 10.42 18.54
C PHE A 763 -3.16 11.85 18.62
N ALA A 764 -4.05 12.82 18.49
CA ALA A 764 -3.76 14.22 18.73
C ALA A 764 -3.97 14.55 20.22
N TYR A 765 -3.05 15.31 20.81
CA TYR A 765 -3.18 15.74 22.20
C TYR A 765 -2.73 17.18 22.42
N TRP A 766 -3.35 17.82 23.42
CA TRP A 766 -2.92 19.09 24.00
C TRP A 766 -2.81 18.90 25.52
N SER A 767 -1.76 19.43 26.15
CA SER A 767 -1.60 19.24 27.59
C SER A 767 -0.90 20.40 28.30
N ASP A 768 -1.41 20.72 29.49
CA ASP A 768 -0.78 21.61 30.47
C ASP A 768 -0.89 20.94 31.84
N ASN A 769 0.09 20.09 32.14
CA ASN A 769 0.20 19.31 33.38
C ASN A 769 1.36 19.81 34.26
N ALA A 770 1.99 20.97 33.98
CA ALA A 770 3.07 21.59 34.78
C ALA A 770 4.48 20.98 34.68
N ASN A 771 4.74 20.12 33.69
CA ASN A 771 6.02 19.50 33.34
C ASN A 771 6.89 19.05 34.53
N GLY A 772 6.59 17.87 35.08
CA GLY A 772 7.43 17.16 36.07
C GLY A 772 6.81 15.84 36.55
N SER A 773 7.57 15.02 37.29
CA SER A 773 7.15 13.69 37.82
C SER A 773 6.02 13.72 38.87
N TRP A 774 5.22 14.78 38.92
CA TRP A 774 4.25 15.04 39.98
C TRP A 774 2.82 15.17 39.46
N ASP A 775 2.65 15.62 38.21
CA ASP A 775 1.40 15.77 37.48
C ASP A 775 1.69 15.33 36.03
N TYR A 776 1.02 14.29 35.53
CA TYR A 776 1.28 13.73 34.21
C TYR A 776 0.10 12.91 33.70
N THR A 777 0.09 12.68 32.38
CA THR A 777 -0.77 11.68 31.73
C THR A 777 0.14 10.64 31.10
N SER A 778 -0.11 9.36 31.38
CA SER A 778 0.58 8.23 30.74
C SER A 778 -0.37 7.46 29.83
N VAL A 779 0.20 6.86 28.78
CA VAL A 779 -0.49 5.97 27.86
C VAL A 779 -0.11 4.55 28.23
N GLN A 780 -1.11 3.70 28.48
CA GLN A 780 -0.93 2.36 29.00
C GLN A 780 -1.69 1.34 28.17
N LEU A 781 -1.16 0.12 28.08
CA LEU A 781 -1.81 -1.02 27.44
C LEU A 781 -1.82 -2.23 28.36
N ASP A 782 -2.93 -2.97 28.38
CA ASP A 782 -3.04 -4.25 29.08
C ASP A 782 -3.41 -5.39 28.12
N PRO A 783 -2.51 -6.36 27.84
CA PRO A 783 -2.82 -7.57 27.08
C PRO A 783 -3.45 -8.69 27.96
N GLY A 784 -4.17 -8.32 29.03
CA GLY A 784 -4.78 -9.24 29.99
C GLY A 784 -3.85 -9.73 31.11
N THR A 785 -2.67 -9.10 31.29
CA THR A 785 -1.69 -9.44 32.35
C THR A 785 -1.40 -8.29 33.33
N GLY A 786 -2.05 -7.15 33.13
CA GLY A 786 -1.87 -5.88 33.83
C GLY A 786 -1.33 -4.78 32.91
N PHE A 787 -1.71 -3.54 33.19
CA PHE A 787 -1.27 -2.36 32.44
C PHE A 787 0.26 -2.16 32.45
N VAL A 788 0.80 -1.86 31.27
CA VAL A 788 2.19 -1.48 31.01
C VAL A 788 2.21 -0.11 30.34
N ASP A 789 3.12 0.76 30.74
CA ASP A 789 3.29 2.08 30.12
C ASP A 789 3.86 1.95 28.69
N VAL A 790 3.12 2.43 27.70
CA VAL A 790 3.59 2.72 26.34
C VAL A 790 4.34 4.04 26.35
N ASP A 791 3.77 5.04 27.01
CA ASP A 791 4.46 6.26 27.42
C ASP A 791 4.14 6.58 28.87
N SER A 792 5.19 6.65 29.68
CA SER A 792 5.09 6.95 31.10
C SER A 792 4.74 8.41 31.43
N ASN A 793 4.90 9.36 30.49
CA ASN A 793 4.59 10.77 30.71
C ASN A 793 4.52 11.59 29.42
N LEU A 794 3.30 11.89 28.96
CA LEU A 794 3.05 12.82 27.87
C LEU A 794 3.57 14.22 28.21
N ASN A 795 4.48 14.72 27.36
CA ASN A 795 5.05 16.05 27.54
C ASN A 795 3.97 17.14 27.43
N ASP A 796 4.06 18.18 28.27
CA ASP A 796 3.24 19.38 28.14
C ASP A 796 3.33 19.97 26.71
N ALA A 797 2.19 20.07 26.06
CA ALA A 797 2.04 20.58 24.70
C ALA A 797 1.10 21.79 24.68
N SER A 798 1.66 22.98 24.44
CA SER A 798 0.89 24.23 24.36
C SER A 798 0.14 24.44 23.02
N SER A 799 0.25 23.49 22.11
CA SER A 799 -0.44 23.39 20.82
C SER A 799 -0.75 21.93 20.56
N TRP A 800 -1.81 21.64 19.80
CA TRP A 800 -2.14 20.28 19.37
C TRP A 800 -0.92 19.60 18.76
N THR A 801 -0.61 18.41 19.27
CA THR A 801 0.56 17.61 18.89
C THR A 801 0.09 16.20 18.62
N VAL A 802 0.45 15.64 17.48
CA VAL A 802 0.16 14.24 17.16
C VAL A 802 1.27 13.37 17.70
N GLN A 803 0.89 12.31 18.41
CA GLN A 803 1.80 11.33 18.96
C GLN A 803 1.49 9.97 18.35
N ALA A 804 2.54 9.24 17.96
CA ALA A 804 2.44 7.89 17.44
C ALA A 804 3.33 6.93 18.25
N TYR A 805 2.84 5.71 18.47
CA TYR A 805 3.53 4.64 19.17
C TYR A 805 3.38 3.32 18.40
N ASP A 806 4.50 2.63 18.22
CA ASP A 806 4.51 1.28 17.67
C ASP A 806 4.02 0.27 18.72
N LEU A 807 2.93 -0.42 18.38
CA LEU A 807 2.29 -1.46 19.18
C LEU A 807 2.51 -2.87 18.60
N SER A 808 3.39 -3.03 17.62
CA SER A 808 3.62 -4.30 16.91
C SER A 808 4.04 -5.46 17.82
N LEU A 809 4.57 -5.18 19.02
CA LEU A 809 4.84 -6.18 20.06
C LEU A 809 3.58 -6.91 20.55
N TRP A 810 2.40 -6.31 20.38
CA TRP A 810 1.09 -6.86 20.75
C TRP A 810 0.20 -7.11 19.53
N ALA A 811 0.78 -7.15 18.32
CA ALA A 811 0.05 -7.45 17.09
C ALA A 811 -0.72 -8.77 17.22
N GLY A 812 -2.01 -8.76 16.85
CA GLY A 812 -2.92 -9.91 16.95
C GLY A 812 -3.40 -10.25 18.36
N GLU A 813 -3.00 -9.50 19.39
CA GLU A 813 -3.50 -9.68 20.76
C GLU A 813 -4.72 -8.78 21.03
N THR A 814 -5.56 -9.20 21.98
CA THR A 814 -6.63 -8.36 22.52
C THR A 814 -6.09 -7.53 23.69
N VAL A 815 -6.15 -6.20 23.57
CA VAL A 815 -5.59 -5.25 24.54
C VAL A 815 -6.62 -4.23 25.02
N THR A 816 -6.39 -3.68 26.20
CA THR A 816 -7.13 -2.52 26.73
C THR A 816 -6.22 -1.30 26.72
N LEU A 817 -6.62 -0.24 26.03
CA LEU A 817 -5.90 1.05 26.00
C LEU A 817 -6.39 1.95 27.14
N ARG A 818 -5.45 2.59 27.84
CA ARG A 818 -5.72 3.50 28.96
C ARG A 818 -4.93 4.79 28.85
N PHE A 819 -5.62 5.91 29.05
CA PHE A 819 -4.98 7.19 29.37
C PHE A 819 -5.10 7.43 30.87
N HIS A 820 -3.99 7.24 31.58
CA HIS A 820 -3.92 7.38 33.03
C HIS A 820 -3.45 8.79 33.39
N HIS A 821 -4.31 9.58 34.04
CA HIS A 821 -3.96 10.90 34.53
C HIS A 821 -3.68 10.87 36.04
N TYR A 822 -2.51 11.38 36.43
CA TYR A 822 -2.05 11.44 37.80
C TYR A 822 -1.72 12.87 38.21
N SER A 823 -2.24 13.35 39.34
CA SER A 823 -1.89 14.66 39.90
C SER A 823 -1.65 14.68 41.41
N THR A 824 -0.65 15.42 41.87
CA THR A 824 -0.32 15.65 43.29
C THR A 824 -0.24 17.11 43.72
N THR A 825 -0.21 18.08 42.80
CA THR A 825 0.01 19.48 43.17
C THR A 825 -1.30 20.22 43.46
N VAL A 826 -1.23 21.30 44.24
CA VAL A 826 -2.39 22.18 44.54
C VAL A 826 -2.49 23.37 43.58
N VAL A 827 -1.70 23.36 42.51
CA VAL A 827 -1.68 24.42 41.49
C VAL A 827 -2.68 24.00 40.42
N PRO A 828 -3.67 24.84 40.08
CA PRO A 828 -4.61 24.54 39.01
C PRO A 828 -3.89 24.52 37.66
N HIS A 829 -4.19 23.48 36.87
CA HIS A 829 -3.66 23.21 35.54
C HIS A 829 -4.79 22.74 34.62
N LEU A 830 -4.68 23.04 33.33
CA LEU A 830 -5.76 22.80 32.35
C LEU A 830 -5.89 21.32 31.96
N GLY A 831 -4.86 20.51 32.24
CA GLY A 831 -4.92 19.07 32.07
C GLY A 831 -4.65 18.62 30.64
N THR A 832 -5.17 17.44 30.28
CA THR A 832 -4.93 16.81 28.97
C THR A 832 -6.21 16.72 28.16
N TYR A 833 -6.11 16.98 26.86
CA TYR A 833 -7.16 16.92 25.85
C TYR A 833 -6.68 15.96 24.76
N LEU A 834 -7.57 15.07 24.31
CA LEU A 834 -7.31 13.98 23.37
C LEU A 834 -8.33 14.04 22.25
N ASP A 835 -7.84 13.81 21.04
CA ASP A 835 -8.63 13.82 19.82
C ASP A 835 -8.02 12.91 18.75
N ASP A 836 -8.82 12.50 17.76
CA ASP A 836 -8.42 11.63 16.63
C ASP A 836 -7.61 10.39 17.05
N VAL A 837 -8.15 9.54 17.92
CA VAL A 837 -7.47 8.31 18.34
C VAL A 837 -7.60 7.25 17.24
N ARG A 838 -6.47 6.78 16.70
CA ARG A 838 -6.42 5.87 15.55
C ARG A 838 -5.51 4.68 15.80
N ILE A 839 -5.96 3.50 15.40
CA ILE A 839 -5.12 2.32 15.17
C ILE A 839 -4.93 2.14 13.66
N SER A 840 -3.67 2.12 13.23
CA SER A 840 -3.26 1.97 11.83
C SER A 840 -2.29 0.81 11.68
N SER A 841 -2.27 0.20 10.50
CA SER A 841 -1.37 -0.89 10.10
C SER A 841 -1.21 -0.82 8.58
N PRO A 842 -0.11 -1.33 8.00
CA PRO A 842 0.04 -1.40 6.55
C PRO A 842 -1.05 -2.21 5.84
N SER A 843 -1.71 -3.13 6.56
CA SER A 843 -2.87 -3.85 6.05
C SER A 843 -4.17 -3.03 6.09
N CYS A 844 -4.19 -1.85 6.71
CA CYS A 844 -5.37 -0.97 6.71
C CYS A 844 -5.45 -0.09 5.46
N ASP A 845 -4.35 0.09 4.73
CA ASP A 845 -4.25 1.02 3.59
C ASP A 845 -4.58 0.35 2.24
N ASP A 846 -5.02 -0.92 2.25
CA ASP A 846 -5.48 -1.66 1.05
C ASP A 846 -7.01 -1.65 0.89
N LEU A 847 -7.71 -0.85 1.70
CA LEU A 847 -9.18 -0.87 1.82
C LEU A 847 -9.74 0.53 2.06
N GLY A 848 -10.05 1.21 0.96
CA GLY A 848 -10.85 2.43 0.96
C GLY A 848 -10.10 3.65 0.43
N ASP A 849 -9.97 3.70 -0.89
CA ASP A 849 -10.09 4.97 -1.60
C ASP A 849 -11.30 4.82 -2.54
N ASP A 850 -12.47 5.14 -2.00
CA ASP A 850 -13.73 5.40 -2.72
C ASP A 850 -14.43 6.51 -1.92
N ASP A 851 -14.32 7.73 -2.45
CA ASP A 851 -15.16 8.93 -2.34
C ASP A 851 -15.38 9.66 -0.98
N ASP A 852 -14.75 10.84 -0.89
CA ASP A 852 -15.38 12.16 -1.14
C ASP A 852 -15.17 13.30 -0.11
N ASP A 853 -14.84 14.45 -0.70
CA ASP A 853 -14.66 15.83 -0.23
C ASP A 853 -15.58 16.31 0.91
N VAL A 854 -15.02 17.12 1.83
CA VAL A 854 -15.51 18.47 2.18
C VAL A 854 -14.48 19.17 3.08
N THR A 855 -13.66 20.06 2.52
CA THR A 855 -13.61 21.50 2.91
C THR A 855 -12.41 22.25 2.31
N GLY A 856 -12.70 22.93 1.22
CA GLY A 856 -12.40 24.34 0.95
C GLY A 856 -11.38 25.11 1.80
N ASP A 857 -10.52 25.78 1.03
CA ASP A 857 -9.86 27.08 1.27
C ASP A 857 -8.40 27.00 1.73
N ASP A 858 -7.48 26.96 0.75
CA ASP A 858 -6.22 27.72 0.86
C ASP A 858 -5.82 28.28 -0.52
N ASP A 859 -6.44 29.42 -0.83
CA ASP A 859 -6.01 30.34 -1.89
C ASP A 859 -4.65 30.94 -1.51
N ASP A 860 -3.59 30.40 -2.12
CA ASP A 860 -2.24 30.93 -2.06
C ASP A 860 -2.20 32.34 -2.69
N THR A 861 -2.31 33.38 -1.86
CA THR A 861 -2.01 34.76 -2.26
C THR A 861 -0.81 35.33 -1.54
N ALA A 862 0.36 35.13 -2.15
CA ALA A 862 1.50 36.00 -1.97
C ALA A 862 1.21 37.43 -2.50
N ALA A 863 1.00 38.43 -1.62
CA ALA A 863 1.28 39.84 -1.90
C ALA A 863 1.34 40.77 -0.66
N GLY A 864 2.56 41.11 -0.23
CA GLY A 864 3.04 42.43 0.26
C GLY A 864 2.27 43.24 1.31
N ASP A 865 2.90 43.47 2.48
CA ASP A 865 3.69 44.69 2.84
C ASP A 865 4.44 44.45 4.17
#